data_AF-A0A7N2N163-F1
#
_entry.id   AF-A0A7N2N163-F1
#
_cell.length_a   1.000
_cell.length_b   1.000
_cell.length_c   1.000
_cell.angle_alpha   90.00
_cell.angle_beta   90.00
_cell.angle_gamma   90.00
#
_symmetry.space_group_name_H-M   'P 1'
#
loop_
_entity.id
_entity.type
_entity.pdbx_description
1 polymer ?
#
loop_
_entity_poly.entity_id
_entity_poly.type
_entity_poly.pdbx_seq_one_letter_code
_entity_poly.pdbx_strand_id
1 'polypeptide(L)'
;MSQSQCPPLGFSSKYYHVSESGSCVRQSSFFEGKPVLGQGVGYSVILGFGAFFAFFTSFLVWLEKRYVGSRHTSEWFNTAGRNTKTGLIASVIVSQVLLFGVMAIEIKRKAPHAHTVCEIVKARWGTAAHIVFLAFCFLTNIIVTAMLLLGGSAVVNALTGVNIYAASFLIPLGVIVYTLAGGLKATFLASYIHSVIVHVVLVVFVYLVYTGSGELGSPSEIYNRLVEVASKSRICEQPVSHYGQSCGPVSGNYKGSYVTMLSSGGLVFGIINIIGNFGTVFVDNGYWVSAIAARPSSTHKGYLLGGLVWFAVPFSLATSLGLGALALDLPITESEASHGLVPPATAIALMGKGGSVLLLTMLFMAVTSAGSSELIAVSSLCTYDIYRTYINPEADGKKILKVSRAVVLTFGCFMGLLAVILNKAGVSLGWMYLAMGVLIGSAVLPIAFMLLWRRANAIGAILGAVSGCVLGIITWLSVTSIEYGRVNLDTTGRNAPMLAGNIVSILTGGAVHVVCSILWPQNYDWDTTKQITVVEKEMSELPAEEFNEEKLKRAKAWVVKWGIGFTIVIVVLWPLLSLPIGVFSKGYFTFWAVIAIAWGTIGSVVIIGLPLIESRKTIQRVFMGMFTNDRLMEKVEEMNIKLQTIILAIPDAENIYLLEKEKAKKKVATE
;
A
#
# COMPACT_ATOMS: atom_id res chain seq x y z
N MET A 1 45.40 22.77 23.85
CA MET A 1 44.14 23.16 23.19
C MET A 1 44.35 23.03 21.69
N SER A 2 44.05 21.85 21.13
CA SER A 2 44.06 21.63 19.68
C SER A 2 42.86 22.40 19.10
N GLN A 3 43.11 23.40 18.25
CA GLN A 3 42.06 23.99 17.43
C GLN A 3 41.49 22.88 16.56
N SER A 4 40.32 22.36 16.92
CA SER A 4 39.58 21.40 16.10
C SER A 4 39.30 22.06 14.75
N GLN A 5 39.93 21.55 13.69
CA GLN A 5 39.77 22.02 12.31
C GLN A 5 38.28 22.17 11.97
N CYS A 6 37.84 23.40 11.68
CA CYS A 6 36.48 23.70 11.25
C CYS A 6 36.49 23.92 9.73
N PRO A 7 35.70 23.19 8.94
CA PRO A 7 34.77 22.11 9.33
C PRO A 7 35.48 20.77 9.63
N PRO A 8 34.85 19.86 10.40
CA PRO A 8 35.41 18.53 10.69
C PRO A 8 35.49 17.62 9.45
N LEU A 9 34.69 17.91 8.42
CA LEU A 9 34.59 17.15 7.17
C LEU A 9 34.54 18.15 6.01
N GLY A 10 35.41 17.99 5.01
CA GLY A 10 35.52 18.94 3.90
C GLY A 10 34.25 18.99 3.03
N PHE A 11 33.62 17.84 2.79
CA PHE A 11 32.44 17.72 1.94
C PHE A 11 31.14 18.25 2.59
N SER A 12 31.10 18.40 3.92
CA SER A 12 29.95 18.99 4.63
C SER A 12 30.21 20.42 5.11
N SER A 13 31.29 21.05 4.65
CA SER A 13 31.72 22.41 4.99
C SER A 13 30.61 23.45 4.97
N LYS A 14 29.71 23.39 3.98
CA LYS A 14 28.56 24.29 3.82
C LYS A 14 27.57 24.31 4.98
N TYR A 15 27.57 23.28 5.84
CA TYR A 15 26.69 23.18 7.00
C TYR A 15 27.38 23.57 8.32
N TYR A 16 28.61 24.07 8.25
CA TYR A 16 29.39 24.50 9.40
C TYR A 16 29.78 25.97 9.27
N HIS A 17 29.75 26.69 10.38
CA HIS A 17 30.21 28.07 10.47
C HIS A 17 31.01 28.27 11.77
N VAL A 18 31.94 29.22 11.75
CA VAL A 18 32.70 29.60 12.94
C VAL A 18 31.91 30.66 13.68
N SER A 19 31.56 30.41 14.94
CA SER A 19 30.87 31.40 15.78
C SER A 19 31.79 32.56 16.15
N GLU A 20 31.22 33.65 16.67
CA GLU A 20 31.96 34.81 17.19
C GLU A 20 32.94 34.42 18.31
N SER A 21 32.68 33.31 19.02
CA SER A 21 33.57 32.75 20.05
C SER A 21 34.74 31.91 19.49
N GLY A 22 34.86 31.79 18.17
CA GLY A 22 35.86 30.96 17.50
C GLY A 22 35.55 29.45 17.51
N SER A 23 34.38 29.04 18.00
CA SER A 23 33.96 27.63 18.01
C SER A 23 33.28 27.21 16.71
N CYS A 24 33.53 25.98 16.26
CA CYS A 24 32.90 25.41 15.06
C CYS A 24 31.47 24.97 15.37
N VAL A 25 30.50 25.53 14.65
CA VAL A 25 29.08 25.29 14.88
C VAL A 25 28.45 24.66 13.64
N ARG A 26 27.74 23.55 13.83
CA ARG A 26 26.93 22.95 12.75
C ARG A 26 25.58 23.65 12.68
N GLN A 27 24.99 23.74 11.50
CA GLN A 27 23.61 24.18 11.32
C GLN A 27 22.66 23.32 12.18
N SER A 28 21.65 23.95 12.80
CA SER A 28 20.77 23.32 13.78
C SER A 28 19.70 22.41 13.17
N SER A 29 19.29 22.67 11.94
CA SER A 29 18.34 21.88 11.16
C SER A 29 18.61 22.09 9.67
N PHE A 30 18.41 21.06 8.85
CA PHE A 30 18.66 21.14 7.41
C PHE A 30 17.73 22.16 6.72
N PHE A 31 16.45 22.19 7.10
CA PHE A 31 15.46 23.05 6.46
C PHE A 31 15.40 24.46 7.07
N GLU A 32 15.82 24.66 8.32
CA GLU A 32 15.76 25.94 9.06
C GLU A 32 14.38 26.64 9.00
N GLY A 33 13.31 25.89 8.77
CA GLY A 33 11.97 26.45 8.52
C GLY A 33 11.83 27.25 7.21
N LYS A 34 12.82 27.19 6.31
CA LYS A 34 12.82 27.87 5.00
C LYS A 34 12.49 26.87 3.89
N PRO A 35 11.34 27.01 3.20
CA PRO A 35 11.00 26.13 2.10
C PRO A 35 11.88 26.42 0.87
N VAL A 36 12.26 25.35 0.15
CA VAL A 36 13.12 25.44 -1.05
C VAL A 36 12.32 25.88 -2.29
N LEU A 37 11.04 25.53 -2.33
CA LEU A 37 10.10 25.85 -3.39
C LEU A 37 9.10 26.91 -2.90
N GLY A 38 8.59 27.71 -3.83
CA GLY A 38 7.48 28.62 -3.53
C GLY A 38 6.17 27.86 -3.31
N GLN A 39 5.27 28.42 -2.50
CA GLN A 39 3.94 27.83 -2.23
C GLN A 39 3.14 27.55 -3.49
N GLY A 40 3.29 28.37 -4.54
CA GLY A 40 2.64 28.16 -5.84
C GLY A 40 2.94 26.78 -6.42
N VAL A 41 4.18 26.29 -6.33
CA VAL A 41 4.56 24.95 -6.80
C VAL A 41 3.85 23.88 -5.97
N GLY A 42 3.73 24.07 -4.65
CA GLY A 42 3.01 23.15 -3.77
C GLY A 42 1.54 23.03 -4.14
N TYR A 43 0.84 24.16 -4.31
CA TYR A 43 -0.55 24.16 -4.75
C TYR A 43 -0.72 23.60 -6.17
N SER A 44 0.19 23.92 -7.10
CA SER A 44 0.16 23.36 -8.45
C SER A 44 0.34 21.85 -8.46
N VAL A 45 1.22 21.28 -7.62
CA VAL A 45 1.37 19.82 -7.53
C VAL A 45 0.10 19.21 -6.93
N ILE A 46 -0.38 19.72 -5.79
CA ILE A 46 -1.52 19.10 -5.10
C ILE A 46 -2.83 19.22 -5.92
N LEU A 47 -3.18 20.44 -6.33
CA LEU A 47 -4.44 20.70 -7.03
C LEU A 47 -4.34 20.37 -8.51
N GLY A 48 -3.21 20.68 -9.15
CA GLY A 48 -3.01 20.46 -10.57
C GLY A 48 -2.98 18.98 -10.93
N PHE A 49 -2.19 18.15 -10.24
CA PHE A 49 -2.23 16.71 -10.47
C PHE A 49 -3.57 16.10 -10.06
N GLY A 50 -4.18 16.55 -8.96
CA GLY A 50 -5.52 16.11 -8.56
C GLY A 50 -6.56 16.33 -9.67
N ALA A 51 -6.61 17.54 -10.23
CA ALA A 51 -7.49 17.88 -11.34
C ALA A 51 -7.15 17.10 -12.62
N PHE A 52 -5.86 16.96 -12.94
CA PHE A 52 -5.39 16.17 -14.08
C PHE A 52 -5.89 14.73 -14.00
N PHE A 53 -5.70 14.04 -12.87
CA PHE A 53 -6.14 12.66 -12.72
C PHE A 53 -7.66 12.52 -12.69
N ALA A 54 -8.38 13.49 -12.11
CA ALA A 54 -9.83 13.54 -12.21
C ALA A 54 -10.32 13.58 -13.66
N PHE A 55 -9.76 14.48 -14.47
CA PHE A 55 -10.12 14.58 -15.88
C PHE A 55 -9.68 13.33 -16.66
N PHE A 56 -8.42 12.95 -16.53
CA PHE A 56 -7.79 11.88 -17.31
C PHE A 56 -8.44 10.52 -17.05
N THR A 57 -8.66 10.16 -15.79
CA THR A 57 -9.29 8.86 -15.45
C THR A 57 -10.75 8.83 -15.89
N SER A 58 -11.49 9.94 -15.69
CA SER A 58 -12.87 10.07 -16.17
C SER A 58 -12.94 9.94 -17.69
N PHE A 59 -11.99 10.54 -18.40
CA PHE A 59 -11.88 10.43 -19.85
C PHE A 59 -11.57 9.01 -20.31
N LEU A 60 -10.63 8.30 -19.65
CA LEU A 60 -10.34 6.90 -19.98
C LEU A 60 -11.53 5.98 -19.71
N VAL A 61 -12.23 6.20 -18.59
CA VAL A 61 -13.47 5.50 -18.29
C VAL A 61 -14.54 5.76 -19.35
N TRP A 62 -14.69 7.02 -19.78
CA TRP A 62 -15.61 7.40 -20.84
C TRP A 62 -15.27 6.73 -22.18
N LEU A 63 -13.99 6.70 -22.56
CA LEU A 63 -13.52 5.99 -23.75
C LEU A 63 -13.84 4.50 -23.68
N GLU A 64 -13.61 3.87 -22.53
CA GLU A 64 -13.93 2.46 -22.35
C GLU A 64 -15.44 2.20 -22.49
N LYS A 65 -16.27 3.01 -21.85
CA LYS A 65 -17.73 2.92 -21.98
C LYS A 65 -18.17 3.09 -23.43
N ARG A 66 -17.58 4.07 -24.15
CA ARG A 66 -17.97 4.42 -25.52
C ARG A 66 -17.51 3.39 -26.55
N TYR A 67 -16.29 2.86 -26.41
CA TYR A 67 -15.60 2.08 -27.43
C TYR A 67 -15.36 0.62 -27.05
N VAL A 68 -15.36 0.26 -25.76
CA VAL A 68 -15.27 -1.13 -25.26
C VAL A 68 -16.61 -1.63 -24.69
N GLY A 69 -17.53 -0.73 -24.33
CA GLY A 69 -18.92 -1.06 -23.99
C GLY A 69 -19.11 -1.56 -22.57
N SER A 70 -18.20 -1.20 -21.67
CA SER A 70 -18.30 -1.51 -20.24
C SER A 70 -19.56 -0.90 -19.62
N ARG A 71 -20.25 -1.66 -18.77
CA ARG A 71 -21.41 -1.20 -17.98
C ARG A 71 -20.94 -0.76 -16.60
N HIS A 72 -21.43 0.39 -16.14
CA HIS A 72 -21.07 1.00 -14.86
C HIS A 72 -22.09 0.64 -13.78
N THR A 73 -22.02 -0.61 -13.32
CA THR A 73 -22.80 -1.20 -12.23
C THR A 73 -22.15 -0.98 -10.86
N SER A 74 -22.88 -1.21 -9.76
CA SER A 74 -22.25 -1.14 -8.42
C SER A 74 -21.24 -2.27 -8.21
N GLU A 75 -21.51 -3.43 -8.81
CA GLU A 75 -20.55 -4.54 -8.87
C GLU A 75 -19.25 -4.12 -9.55
N TRP A 76 -19.35 -3.46 -10.71
CA TRP A 76 -18.17 -3.02 -11.45
C TRP A 76 -17.41 -1.90 -10.71
N PHE A 77 -18.12 -1.00 -10.03
CA PHE A 77 -17.51 0.06 -9.21
C PHE A 77 -16.64 -0.52 -8.07
N ASN A 78 -17.08 -1.59 -7.40
CA ASN A 78 -16.40 -2.13 -6.22
C ASN A 78 -15.48 -3.34 -6.51
N THR A 79 -15.63 -4.01 -7.66
CA THR A 79 -14.84 -5.21 -7.98
C THR A 79 -14.02 -5.10 -9.26
N ALA A 80 -14.13 -3.96 -9.97
CA ALA A 80 -13.52 -3.76 -11.29
C ALA A 80 -13.84 -4.89 -12.29
N GLY A 81 -15.01 -5.53 -12.15
CA GLY A 81 -15.44 -6.66 -12.97
C GLY A 81 -14.62 -7.94 -12.78
N ARG A 82 -13.81 -8.04 -11.71
CA ARG A 82 -12.99 -9.21 -11.36
C ARG A 82 -12.00 -9.64 -12.46
N ASN A 83 -11.62 -8.72 -13.35
CA ASN A 83 -10.85 -9.00 -14.58
C ASN A 83 -9.52 -8.23 -14.64
N THR A 84 -8.97 -7.81 -13.50
CA THR A 84 -7.67 -7.11 -13.45
C THR A 84 -6.54 -8.09 -13.80
N LYS A 85 -5.65 -7.70 -14.71
CA LYS A 85 -4.53 -8.53 -15.22
C LYS A 85 -3.26 -8.41 -14.37
N THR A 86 -2.32 -9.33 -14.60
CA THR A 86 -1.09 -9.54 -13.83
C THR A 86 -0.26 -8.27 -13.63
N GLY A 87 -0.04 -7.50 -14.69
CA GLY A 87 0.80 -6.31 -14.63
C GLY A 87 0.17 -5.22 -13.77
N LEU A 88 -1.14 -4.97 -13.95
CA LEU A 88 -1.87 -3.96 -13.19
C LEU A 88 -2.02 -4.33 -11.72
N ILE A 89 -2.10 -5.64 -11.43
CA ILE A 89 -2.03 -6.20 -10.08
C ILE A 89 -0.63 -5.95 -9.50
N ALA A 90 0.43 -6.29 -10.24
CA ALA A 90 1.80 -6.16 -9.78
C ALA A 90 2.19 -4.69 -9.48
N SER A 91 1.64 -3.72 -10.21
CA SER A 91 1.89 -2.29 -9.98
C SER A 91 1.31 -1.71 -8.69
N VAL A 92 0.43 -2.45 -8.01
CA VAL A 92 -0.26 -2.01 -6.78
C VAL A 92 0.18 -2.80 -5.54
N ILE A 93 0.86 -3.94 -5.72
CA ILE A 93 1.16 -4.90 -4.65
C ILE A 93 2.53 -4.66 -3.98
N VAL A 94 2.62 -4.89 -2.66
CA VAL A 94 3.82 -4.72 -1.80
C VAL A 94 4.47 -6.05 -1.34
N SER A 95 5.70 -6.12 -0.82
CA SER A 95 6.39 -7.42 -0.61
C SER A 95 5.82 -8.34 0.47
N GLN A 96 5.14 -7.82 1.52
CA GLN A 96 4.44 -8.68 2.50
C GLN A 96 3.27 -9.47 1.88
N VAL A 97 2.93 -9.15 0.62
CA VAL A 97 1.86 -9.76 -0.15
C VAL A 97 2.26 -11.10 -0.79
N LEU A 98 3.52 -11.54 -0.69
CA LEU A 98 3.90 -12.90 -1.14
C LEU A 98 3.10 -13.97 -0.41
N LEU A 99 2.94 -13.82 0.91
CA LEU A 99 2.12 -14.72 1.74
C LEU A 99 0.62 -14.44 1.55
N PHE A 100 0.24 -13.17 1.38
CA PHE A 100 -1.15 -12.81 1.08
C PHE A 100 -1.60 -13.32 -0.29
N GLY A 101 -0.68 -13.61 -1.23
CA GLY A 101 -1.01 -14.27 -2.50
C GLY A 101 -1.70 -15.62 -2.31
N VAL A 102 -1.43 -16.32 -1.20
CA VAL A 102 -2.17 -17.53 -0.81
C VAL A 102 -3.61 -17.18 -0.47
N MET A 103 -3.83 -16.11 0.30
CA MET A 103 -5.17 -15.61 0.63
C MET A 103 -5.92 -15.21 -0.63
N ALA A 104 -5.26 -14.48 -1.54
CA ALA A 104 -5.84 -14.03 -2.80
C ALA A 104 -6.37 -15.20 -3.65
N ILE A 105 -5.67 -16.34 -3.67
CA ILE A 105 -6.13 -17.55 -4.37
C ILE A 105 -7.22 -18.28 -3.59
N GLU A 106 -7.09 -18.37 -2.27
CA GLU A 106 -8.09 -19.03 -1.41
C GLU A 106 -9.44 -18.32 -1.45
N ILE A 107 -9.48 -17.00 -1.55
CA ILE A 107 -10.71 -16.23 -1.77
C ILE A 107 -11.41 -16.73 -3.04
N LYS A 108 -10.69 -16.87 -4.16
CA LYS A 108 -11.29 -17.35 -5.41
C LYS A 108 -11.86 -18.75 -5.32
N ARG A 109 -11.28 -19.60 -4.46
CA ARG A 109 -11.73 -20.99 -4.28
C ARG A 109 -12.87 -21.12 -3.27
N LYS A 110 -12.92 -20.27 -2.24
CA LYS A 110 -13.80 -20.43 -1.07
C LYS A 110 -14.87 -19.35 -0.91
N ALA A 111 -14.65 -18.16 -1.47
CA ALA A 111 -15.54 -17.02 -1.41
C ALA A 111 -15.50 -16.19 -2.73
N PRO A 112 -15.80 -16.81 -3.89
CA PRO A 112 -15.65 -16.15 -5.20
C PRO A 112 -16.56 -14.93 -5.41
N HIS A 113 -17.66 -14.86 -4.65
CA HIS A 113 -18.69 -13.83 -4.78
C HIS A 113 -18.60 -12.72 -3.73
N ALA A 114 -17.65 -12.80 -2.79
CA ALA A 114 -17.45 -11.75 -1.78
C ALA A 114 -16.99 -10.43 -2.42
N HIS A 115 -17.27 -9.32 -1.72
CA HIS A 115 -16.82 -7.97 -2.02
C HIS A 115 -15.83 -7.47 -0.98
N THR A 116 -15.99 -7.88 0.28
CA THR A 116 -15.09 -7.50 1.39
C THR A 116 -14.62 -8.73 2.18
N VAL A 117 -13.59 -8.54 3.00
CA VAL A 117 -13.15 -9.58 3.95
C VAL A 117 -14.19 -9.83 5.04
N CYS A 118 -14.93 -8.80 5.44
CA CYS A 118 -15.89 -8.87 6.54
C CYS A 118 -17.13 -9.70 6.17
N GLU A 119 -17.56 -9.71 4.91
CA GLU A 119 -18.61 -10.63 4.44
C GLU A 119 -18.19 -12.10 4.64
N ILE A 120 -16.91 -12.42 4.40
CA ILE A 120 -16.37 -13.77 4.61
C ILE A 120 -16.35 -14.11 6.11
N VAL A 121 -15.96 -13.15 6.96
CA VAL A 121 -16.02 -13.30 8.43
C VAL A 121 -17.44 -13.58 8.87
N LYS A 122 -18.42 -12.79 8.40
CA LYS A 122 -19.83 -12.96 8.76
C LYS A 122 -20.36 -14.32 8.33
N ALA A 123 -20.08 -14.74 7.10
CA ALA A 123 -20.53 -16.02 6.57
C ALA A 123 -19.93 -17.22 7.34
N ARG A 124 -18.68 -17.10 7.83
CA ARG A 124 -17.99 -18.17 8.55
C ARG A 124 -18.26 -18.20 10.06
N TRP A 125 -18.21 -17.04 10.70
CA TRP A 125 -18.18 -16.90 12.18
C TRP A 125 -19.34 -16.08 12.74
N GLY A 126 -20.25 -15.60 11.89
CA GLY A 126 -21.47 -14.91 12.31
C GLY A 126 -21.25 -13.44 12.69
N THR A 127 -22.33 -12.83 13.19
CA THR A 127 -22.43 -11.38 13.42
C THR A 127 -21.47 -10.85 14.50
N ALA A 128 -21.23 -11.61 15.57
CA ALA A 128 -20.33 -11.16 16.64
C ALA A 128 -18.88 -10.99 16.14
N ALA A 129 -18.37 -12.00 15.42
CA ALA A 129 -17.05 -11.91 14.80
C ALA A 129 -17.02 -10.80 13.74
N HIS A 130 -18.08 -10.69 12.95
CA HIS A 130 -18.20 -9.65 11.94
C HIS A 130 -17.99 -8.25 12.50
N ILE A 131 -18.68 -7.88 13.60
CA ILE A 131 -18.55 -6.55 14.21
C ILE A 131 -17.12 -6.31 14.71
N VAL A 132 -16.49 -7.30 15.33
CA VAL A 132 -15.11 -7.19 15.84
C VAL A 132 -14.13 -6.96 14.70
N PHE A 133 -14.16 -7.79 13.66
CA PHE A 133 -13.23 -7.65 12.53
C PHE A 133 -13.52 -6.41 11.70
N LEU A 134 -14.78 -6.00 11.58
CA LEU A 134 -15.16 -4.74 10.95
C LEU A 134 -14.51 -3.54 11.67
N ALA A 135 -14.49 -3.55 13.01
CA ALA A 135 -13.78 -2.52 13.80
C ALA A 135 -12.26 -2.54 13.55
N PHE A 136 -11.63 -3.71 13.48
CA PHE A 136 -10.20 -3.82 13.15
C PHE A 136 -9.88 -3.37 11.71
N CYS A 137 -10.74 -3.67 10.74
CA CYS A 137 -10.59 -3.19 9.36
C CYS A 137 -10.67 -1.67 9.32
N PHE A 138 -11.69 -1.05 9.93
CA PHE A 138 -11.79 0.41 9.99
C PHE A 138 -10.59 1.04 10.72
N LEU A 139 -10.17 0.48 11.84
CA LEU A 139 -8.99 0.96 12.57
C LEU A 139 -7.74 0.93 11.68
N THR A 140 -7.56 -0.15 10.92
CA THR A 140 -6.46 -0.29 9.95
C THR A 140 -6.55 0.79 8.86
N ASN A 141 -7.71 0.94 8.21
CA ASN A 141 -7.89 1.94 7.16
C ASN A 141 -7.66 3.38 7.67
N ILE A 142 -8.09 3.68 8.89
CA ILE A 142 -7.86 4.97 9.55
C ILE A 142 -6.37 5.20 9.80
N ILE A 143 -5.66 4.21 10.37
CA ILE A 143 -4.22 4.31 10.65
C ILE A 143 -3.43 4.51 9.35
N VAL A 144 -3.67 3.68 8.34
CA VAL A 144 -2.97 3.77 7.05
C VAL A 144 -3.23 5.14 6.40
N THR A 145 -4.49 5.58 6.33
CA THR A 145 -4.81 6.89 5.74
C THR A 145 -4.21 8.04 6.55
N ALA A 146 -4.17 7.95 7.88
CA ALA A 146 -3.52 8.94 8.73
C ALA A 146 -2.02 9.04 8.44
N MET A 147 -1.33 7.92 8.30
CA MET A 147 0.11 7.89 7.95
C MET A 147 0.38 8.56 6.61
N LEU A 148 -0.43 8.26 5.59
CA LEU A 148 -0.32 8.88 4.27
C LEU A 148 -0.43 10.41 4.34
N LEU A 149 -1.38 10.93 5.13
CA LEU A 149 -1.60 12.37 5.27
C LEU A 149 -0.57 13.06 6.16
N LEU A 150 -0.12 12.43 7.25
CA LEU A 150 0.94 12.96 8.10
C LEU A 150 2.24 13.10 7.30
N GLY A 151 2.66 12.05 6.59
CA GLY A 151 3.85 12.10 5.74
C GLY A 151 3.71 13.07 4.56
N GLY A 152 2.58 13.01 3.85
CA GLY A 152 2.30 13.87 2.70
C GLY A 152 2.29 15.35 3.06
N SER A 153 1.55 15.72 4.10
CA SER A 153 1.44 17.12 4.54
C SER A 153 2.74 17.69 5.11
N ALA A 154 3.51 16.88 5.85
CA ALA A 154 4.81 17.29 6.39
C ALA A 154 5.82 17.62 5.28
N VAL A 155 5.93 16.77 4.25
CA VAL A 155 6.86 17.00 3.14
C VAL A 155 6.41 18.17 2.25
N VAL A 156 5.11 18.29 1.97
CA VAL A 156 4.56 19.46 1.26
C VAL A 156 4.91 20.73 2.02
N ASN A 157 4.70 20.75 3.34
CA ASN A 157 5.01 21.91 4.17
C ASN A 157 6.52 22.24 4.16
N ALA A 158 7.38 21.24 4.40
CA ALA A 158 8.82 21.42 4.43
C ALA A 158 9.41 21.89 3.09
N LEU A 159 8.90 21.38 1.97
CA LEU A 159 9.43 21.70 0.64
C LEU A 159 8.91 23.01 0.07
N THR A 160 7.66 23.37 0.36
CA THR A 160 6.95 24.47 -0.35
C THR A 160 6.43 25.57 0.56
N GLY A 161 6.42 25.35 1.88
CA GLY A 161 5.87 26.29 2.85
C GLY A 161 4.33 26.36 2.85
N VAL A 162 3.64 25.50 2.10
CA VAL A 162 2.18 25.38 2.16
C VAL A 162 1.78 24.96 3.58
N ASN A 163 0.76 25.59 4.13
CA ASN A 163 0.31 25.30 5.49
C ASN A 163 -0.04 23.80 5.64
N ILE A 164 0.50 23.16 6.69
CA ILE A 164 0.36 21.72 6.90
C ILE A 164 -1.12 21.28 6.98
N TYR A 165 -1.98 22.08 7.61
CA TYR A 165 -3.41 21.80 7.74
C TYR A 165 -4.14 21.94 6.40
N ALA A 166 -3.77 22.94 5.60
CA ALA A 166 -4.31 23.06 4.24
C ALA A 166 -3.90 21.85 3.40
N ALA A 167 -2.62 21.44 3.45
CA ALA A 167 -2.14 20.26 2.75
C ALA A 167 -2.91 18.99 3.19
N SER A 168 -3.24 18.84 4.47
CA SER A 168 -4.03 17.70 4.98
C SER A 168 -5.42 17.56 4.32
N PHE A 169 -6.06 18.66 3.91
CA PHE A 169 -7.36 18.63 3.22
C PHE A 169 -7.23 18.59 1.69
N LEU A 170 -6.24 19.28 1.13
CA LEU A 170 -6.07 19.40 -0.31
C LEU A 170 -5.54 18.11 -0.95
N ILE A 171 -4.71 17.34 -0.23
CA ILE A 171 -4.20 16.06 -0.73
C ILE A 171 -5.35 15.05 -0.97
N PRO A 172 -6.24 14.76 0.01
CA PRO A 172 -7.40 13.91 -0.22
C PRO A 172 -8.35 14.41 -1.31
N LEU A 173 -8.48 15.73 -1.47
CA LEU A 173 -9.47 16.32 -2.39
C LEU A 173 -9.31 15.80 -3.82
N GLY A 174 -8.08 15.76 -4.35
CA GLY A 174 -7.82 15.23 -5.68
C GLY A 174 -8.23 13.76 -5.81
N VAL A 175 -7.94 12.97 -4.78
CA VAL A 175 -8.27 11.54 -4.68
C VAL A 175 -9.78 11.32 -4.70
N ILE A 176 -10.51 12.05 -3.86
CA ILE A 176 -11.97 11.96 -3.74
C ILE A 176 -12.62 12.16 -5.12
N VAL A 177 -12.24 13.20 -5.85
CA VAL A 177 -12.89 13.54 -7.13
C VAL A 177 -12.77 12.40 -8.15
N TYR A 178 -11.58 11.86 -8.38
CA TYR A 178 -11.42 10.80 -9.39
C TYR A 178 -11.95 9.45 -8.93
N THR A 179 -11.88 9.14 -7.64
CA THR A 179 -12.46 7.91 -7.06
C THR A 179 -13.99 7.92 -7.20
N LEU A 180 -14.64 9.06 -6.93
CA LEU A 180 -16.09 9.22 -7.08
C LEU A 180 -16.57 9.01 -8.53
N ALA A 181 -15.80 9.51 -9.49
CA ALA A 181 -16.12 9.43 -10.91
C ALA A 181 -15.95 8.02 -11.47
N GLY A 182 -14.84 7.35 -11.15
CA GLY A 182 -14.39 6.16 -11.87
C GLY A 182 -14.42 4.82 -11.13
N GLY A 183 -14.54 4.80 -9.79
CA GLY A 183 -14.53 3.57 -8.98
C GLY A 183 -13.21 2.79 -9.01
N LEU A 184 -13.26 1.51 -8.65
CA LEU A 184 -12.05 0.68 -8.45
C LEU A 184 -11.22 0.50 -9.72
N LYS A 185 -11.84 0.38 -10.90
CA LYS A 185 -11.08 0.22 -12.14
C LYS A 185 -10.32 1.48 -12.55
N ALA A 186 -10.97 2.64 -12.48
CA ALA A 186 -10.30 3.92 -12.75
C ALA A 186 -9.17 4.16 -11.76
N THR A 187 -9.40 3.76 -10.50
CA THR A 187 -8.41 3.81 -9.44
C THR A 187 -7.19 2.93 -9.77
N PHE A 188 -7.37 1.72 -10.28
CA PHE A 188 -6.26 0.90 -10.76
C PHE A 188 -5.46 1.57 -11.88
N LEU A 189 -6.15 2.20 -12.82
CA LEU A 189 -5.52 2.86 -13.96
C LEU A 189 -4.75 4.12 -13.56
N ALA A 190 -5.31 4.92 -12.64
CA ALA A 190 -4.60 6.03 -12.01
C ALA A 190 -3.37 5.55 -11.25
N SER A 191 -3.55 4.52 -10.42
CA SER A 191 -2.48 3.91 -9.61
C SER A 191 -1.33 3.39 -10.48
N TYR A 192 -1.62 2.84 -11.66
CA TYR A 192 -0.58 2.46 -12.61
C TYR A 192 0.27 3.67 -13.02
N ILE A 193 -0.34 4.79 -13.42
CA ILE A 193 0.41 6.00 -13.82
C ILE A 193 1.17 6.60 -12.65
N HIS A 194 0.58 6.61 -11.45
CA HIS A 194 1.27 6.99 -10.22
C HIS A 194 2.53 6.14 -10.05
N SER A 195 2.42 4.82 -10.16
CA SER A 195 3.54 3.89 -10.06
C SER A 195 4.58 4.11 -11.16
N VAL A 196 4.20 4.44 -12.40
CA VAL A 196 5.15 4.81 -13.48
C VAL A 196 5.98 6.02 -13.05
N ILE A 197 5.35 7.09 -12.58
CA ILE A 197 6.05 8.31 -12.16
C ILE A 197 6.98 8.01 -10.98
N VAL A 198 6.50 7.27 -9.98
CA VAL A 198 7.30 6.87 -8.81
C VAL A 198 8.55 6.09 -9.23
N HIS A 199 8.43 5.15 -10.16
CA HIS A 199 9.55 4.33 -10.62
C HIS A 199 10.54 5.12 -11.51
N VAL A 200 10.05 6.03 -12.36
CA VAL A 200 10.92 6.92 -13.13
C VAL A 200 11.76 7.78 -12.19
N VAL A 201 11.13 8.40 -11.18
CA VAL A 201 11.82 9.21 -10.19
C VAL A 201 12.80 8.38 -9.35
N LEU A 202 12.43 7.16 -8.97
CA LEU A 202 13.32 6.22 -8.29
C LEU A 202 14.59 5.97 -9.10
N VAL A 203 14.47 5.63 -10.39
CA VAL A 203 15.63 5.35 -11.25
C VAL A 203 16.52 6.58 -11.34
N VAL A 204 15.94 7.77 -11.52
CA VAL A 204 16.69 9.03 -11.54
C VAL A 204 17.55 9.19 -10.28
N PHE A 205 16.97 9.02 -9.08
CA PHE A 205 17.72 9.20 -7.83
C PHE A 205 18.77 8.12 -7.59
N VAL A 206 18.46 6.87 -7.92
CA VAL A 206 19.39 5.75 -7.74
C VAL A 206 20.64 5.95 -8.61
N TYR A 207 20.47 6.31 -9.89
CA TYR A 207 21.61 6.64 -10.76
C TYR A 207 22.30 7.94 -10.35
N LEU A 208 21.56 8.96 -9.91
CA LEU A 208 22.17 10.20 -9.45
C LEU A 208 23.13 9.96 -8.26
N VAL A 209 22.70 9.18 -7.28
CA VAL A 209 23.51 8.87 -6.09
C VAL A 209 24.71 8.01 -6.44
N TYR A 210 24.53 6.98 -7.26
CA TYR A 210 25.57 5.98 -7.50
C TYR A 210 26.41 6.17 -8.76
N THR A 211 26.02 7.04 -9.70
CA THR A 211 26.75 7.17 -10.98
C THR A 211 26.91 8.61 -11.47
N GLY A 212 26.02 9.53 -11.09
CA GLY A 212 25.87 10.80 -11.83
C GLY A 212 26.17 12.10 -11.08
N SER A 213 26.01 12.14 -9.75
CA SER A 213 26.18 13.39 -9.00
C SER A 213 27.65 13.76 -8.81
N GLY A 214 27.98 15.05 -8.90
CA GLY A 214 29.33 15.54 -8.56
C GLY A 214 29.67 15.41 -7.07
N GLU A 215 28.65 15.30 -6.22
CA GLU A 215 28.81 15.15 -4.76
C GLU A 215 29.04 13.70 -4.33
N LEU A 216 28.22 12.73 -4.77
CA LEU A 216 28.38 11.31 -4.39
C LEU A 216 28.91 10.49 -5.56
N GLY A 217 28.20 10.45 -6.68
CA GLY A 217 28.66 9.98 -8.00
C GLY A 217 29.14 8.54 -8.15
N SER A 218 29.43 7.81 -7.07
CA SER A 218 29.94 6.45 -7.09
C SER A 218 29.68 5.71 -5.77
N PRO A 219 29.51 4.36 -5.79
CA PRO A 219 29.42 3.58 -4.55
C PRO A 219 30.67 3.70 -3.68
N SER A 220 31.83 3.88 -4.32
CA SER A 220 33.12 4.02 -3.67
C SER A 220 33.21 5.29 -2.82
N GLU A 221 32.73 6.40 -3.35
CA GLU A 221 32.73 7.68 -2.64
C GLU A 221 31.78 7.66 -1.45
N ILE A 222 30.58 7.12 -1.64
CA ILE A 222 29.60 6.94 -0.54
C ILE A 222 30.21 6.09 0.58
N TYR A 223 30.84 4.95 0.23
CA TYR A 223 31.52 4.11 1.20
C TYR A 223 32.59 4.88 1.98
N ASN A 224 33.47 5.60 1.27
CA ASN A 224 34.55 6.37 1.89
C ASN A 224 34.01 7.41 2.86
N ARG A 225 32.98 8.16 2.46
CA ARG A 225 32.34 9.17 3.30
C ARG A 225 31.64 8.57 4.51
N LEU A 226 30.90 7.47 4.35
CA LEU A 226 30.24 6.79 5.47
C LEU A 226 31.26 6.29 6.50
N VAL A 227 32.40 5.75 6.05
CA VAL A 227 33.49 5.32 6.92
C VAL A 227 34.16 6.52 7.60
N GLU A 228 34.36 7.63 6.89
CA GLU A 228 34.93 8.87 7.45
C GLU A 228 34.00 9.51 8.51
N VAL A 229 32.70 9.54 8.23
CA VAL A 229 31.67 10.01 9.15
C VAL A 229 31.65 9.15 10.42
N ALA A 230 31.77 7.82 10.29
CA ALA A 230 31.83 6.90 11.43
C ALA A 230 33.15 6.96 12.21
N SER A 231 34.27 7.24 11.55
CA SER A 231 35.61 7.24 12.20
C SER A 231 35.86 8.48 13.04
N LYS A 232 35.21 9.60 12.71
CA LYS A 232 35.29 10.84 13.47
C LYS A 232 34.23 10.82 14.57
N SER A 233 34.63 10.44 15.78
CA SER A 233 33.83 10.69 16.98
C SER A 233 33.70 12.20 17.16
N ARG A 234 32.57 12.75 16.71
CA ARG A 234 32.21 14.14 16.96
C ARG A 234 31.59 14.19 18.35
N ILE A 235 31.99 15.20 19.13
CA ILE A 235 31.29 15.52 20.38
C ILE A 235 29.84 15.79 19.96
N CYS A 236 28.95 14.85 20.26
CA CYS A 236 27.51 14.91 20.01
C CYS A 236 26.81 15.90 20.96
N GLU A 237 27.55 16.93 21.38
CA GLU A 237 27.13 17.98 22.27
C GLU A 237 27.36 19.31 21.57
N GLN A 238 26.64 20.33 22.03
CA GLN A 238 26.72 21.65 21.44
C GLN A 238 28.14 22.22 21.58
N PRO A 239 28.64 22.99 20.59
CA PRO A 239 27.93 23.46 19.38
C PRO A 239 28.25 22.67 18.10
N VAL A 240 29.08 21.62 18.16
CA VAL A 240 29.60 20.89 16.98
C VAL A 240 28.53 19.96 16.37
N SER A 241 27.60 19.48 17.19
CA SER A 241 26.37 18.80 16.77
C SER A 241 25.24 19.23 17.69
N HIS A 242 24.03 19.39 17.15
CA HIS A 242 22.86 19.67 17.98
C HIS A 242 22.23 18.38 18.50
N TYR A 243 21.50 18.49 19.61
CA TYR A 243 20.72 17.37 20.17
C TYR A 243 19.77 16.81 19.10
N GLY A 244 19.80 15.49 18.91
CA GLY A 244 18.96 14.79 17.93
C GLY A 244 19.51 14.79 16.50
N GLN A 245 20.71 15.31 16.23
CA GLN A 245 21.38 15.13 14.93
C GLN A 245 22.28 13.89 14.92
N SER A 246 22.47 13.28 13.75
CA SER A 246 23.45 12.20 13.59
C SER A 246 24.87 12.75 13.73
N CYS A 247 25.68 12.07 14.54
CA CYS A 247 27.05 12.47 14.85
C CYS A 247 27.91 11.21 15.06
N GLY A 248 28.96 11.09 14.24
CA GLY A 248 29.98 10.06 14.46
C GLY A 248 29.48 8.61 14.34
N PRO A 249 30.05 7.67 15.10
CA PRO A 249 29.68 6.25 15.09
C PRO A 249 28.29 5.99 15.69
N VAL A 250 27.57 4.99 15.17
CA VAL A 250 26.20 4.65 15.61
C VAL A 250 26.20 3.67 16.78
N SER A 251 25.61 4.07 17.90
CA SER A 251 25.42 3.16 19.04
C SER A 251 24.59 1.94 18.66
N GLY A 252 25.03 0.75 19.05
CA GLY A 252 24.35 -0.51 18.75
C GLY A 252 24.64 -1.11 17.37
N ASN A 253 25.44 -0.44 16.52
CA ASN A 253 26.01 -1.01 15.30
C ASN A 253 27.39 -1.64 15.58
N TYR A 254 27.75 -2.70 14.85
CA TYR A 254 29.06 -3.33 14.96
C TYR A 254 30.19 -2.33 14.63
N LYS A 255 31.06 -2.10 15.63
CA LYS A 255 32.12 -1.07 15.61
C LYS A 255 31.61 0.34 15.28
N GLY A 256 30.33 0.64 15.53
CA GLY A 256 29.72 1.93 15.22
C GLY A 256 29.59 2.24 13.73
N SER A 257 29.78 1.27 12.85
CA SER A 257 29.81 1.47 11.40
C SER A 257 28.42 1.69 10.80
N TYR A 258 28.32 2.53 9.77
CA TYR A 258 27.11 2.68 8.93
C TYR A 258 26.97 1.58 7.87
N VAL A 259 28.07 0.88 7.56
CA VAL A 259 28.13 -0.15 6.52
C VAL A 259 28.22 -1.54 7.14
N THR A 260 27.21 -1.90 7.91
CA THR A 260 27.09 -3.22 8.57
C THR A 260 25.62 -3.62 8.69
N MET A 261 25.37 -4.93 8.62
CA MET A 261 24.06 -5.53 8.93
C MET A 261 23.91 -5.93 10.40
N LEU A 262 25.00 -5.87 11.18
CA LEU A 262 24.98 -6.10 12.63
C LEU A 262 24.57 -4.80 13.33
N SER A 263 23.25 -4.57 13.38
CA SER A 263 22.64 -3.42 14.04
C SER A 263 21.51 -3.87 14.96
N SER A 264 21.64 -3.62 16.26
CA SER A 264 20.57 -3.89 17.23
C SER A 264 19.32 -3.05 16.95
N GLY A 265 19.49 -1.74 16.72
CA GLY A 265 18.39 -0.84 16.34
C GLY A 265 17.74 -1.24 15.02
N GLY A 266 18.53 -1.60 14.01
CA GLY A 266 18.03 -2.08 12.72
C GLY A 266 17.22 -3.38 12.83
N LEU A 267 17.67 -4.33 13.66
CA LEU A 267 16.95 -5.57 13.93
C LEU A 267 15.61 -5.31 14.65
N VAL A 268 15.62 -4.48 15.69
CA VAL A 268 14.42 -4.10 16.44
C VAL A 268 13.40 -3.42 15.53
N PHE A 269 13.84 -2.42 14.75
CA PHE A 269 13.00 -1.76 13.77
C PHE A 269 12.46 -2.77 12.74
N GLY A 270 13.30 -3.68 12.25
CA GLY A 270 12.90 -4.74 11.33
C GLY A 270 11.77 -5.61 11.87
N ILE A 271 11.85 -6.06 13.13
CA ILE A 271 10.80 -6.87 13.77
C ILE A 271 9.49 -6.08 13.89
N ILE A 272 9.55 -4.84 14.42
CA ILE A 272 8.38 -3.96 14.53
C ILE A 272 7.73 -3.80 13.16
N ASN A 273 8.55 -3.53 12.14
CA ASN A 273 8.11 -3.26 10.79
C ASN A 273 7.45 -4.49 10.13
N ILE A 274 7.99 -5.69 10.37
CA ILE A 274 7.37 -6.93 9.88
C ILE A 274 5.98 -7.10 10.50
N ILE A 275 5.85 -6.98 11.82
CA ILE A 275 4.58 -7.15 12.54
C ILE A 275 3.56 -6.12 12.10
N GLY A 276 3.95 -4.84 12.08
CA GLY A 276 3.08 -3.74 11.67
C GLY A 276 2.55 -3.92 10.26
N ASN A 277 3.42 -4.26 9.30
CA ASN A 277 2.98 -4.43 7.92
C ASN A 277 2.14 -5.68 7.68
N PHE A 278 2.33 -6.75 8.46
CA PHE A 278 1.37 -7.87 8.43
C PHE A 278 -0.02 -7.40 8.84
N GLY A 279 -0.10 -6.55 9.87
CA GLY A 279 -1.34 -5.87 10.27
C GLY A 279 -1.96 -5.10 9.09
N THR A 280 -1.20 -4.18 8.50
CA THR A 280 -1.72 -3.33 7.42
C THR A 280 -2.02 -4.09 6.13
N VAL A 281 -1.47 -5.27 5.87
CA VAL A 281 -1.79 -6.05 4.66
C VAL A 281 -2.94 -7.03 4.88
N PHE A 282 -2.97 -7.73 6.02
CA PHE A 282 -3.98 -8.78 6.25
C PHE A 282 -5.30 -8.22 6.78
N VAL A 283 -5.26 -7.13 7.53
CA VAL A 283 -6.45 -6.57 8.18
C VAL A 283 -7.10 -5.47 7.32
N ASP A 284 -6.34 -4.86 6.42
CA ASP A 284 -6.83 -3.81 5.54
C ASP A 284 -7.69 -4.36 4.39
N ASN A 285 -8.93 -3.92 4.34
CA ASN A 285 -9.87 -4.28 3.28
C ASN A 285 -9.42 -3.84 1.86
N GLY A 286 -8.55 -2.84 1.71
CA GLY A 286 -8.03 -2.38 0.42
C GLY A 286 -7.26 -3.48 -0.33
N TYR A 287 -6.45 -4.26 0.38
CA TYR A 287 -5.77 -5.43 -0.18
C TYR A 287 -6.75 -6.54 -0.56
N TRP A 288 -7.79 -6.78 0.25
CA TRP A 288 -8.82 -7.79 -0.03
C TRP A 288 -9.65 -7.44 -1.26
N VAL A 289 -10.10 -6.21 -1.38
CA VAL A 289 -10.84 -5.72 -2.55
C VAL A 289 -9.97 -5.83 -3.81
N SER A 290 -8.67 -5.54 -3.70
CA SER A 290 -7.72 -5.72 -4.81
C SER A 290 -7.54 -7.19 -5.21
N ALA A 291 -7.50 -8.10 -4.24
CA ALA A 291 -7.48 -9.55 -4.49
C ALA A 291 -8.79 -10.06 -5.12
N ILE A 292 -9.92 -9.53 -4.68
CA ILE A 292 -11.25 -9.86 -5.22
C ILE A 292 -11.38 -9.35 -6.66
N ALA A 293 -10.79 -8.20 -6.99
CA ALA A 293 -10.77 -7.65 -8.35
C ALA A 293 -9.82 -8.41 -9.31
N ALA A 294 -8.81 -9.11 -8.78
CA ALA A 294 -7.84 -9.83 -9.59
C ALA A 294 -8.46 -11.02 -10.35
N ARG A 295 -8.05 -11.21 -11.60
CA ARG A 295 -8.43 -12.38 -12.41
C ARG A 295 -7.73 -13.65 -11.89
N PRO A 296 -8.43 -14.78 -11.64
CA PRO A 296 -7.85 -15.95 -10.98
C PRO A 296 -6.57 -16.51 -11.63
N SER A 297 -6.53 -16.54 -12.97
CA SER A 297 -5.39 -17.01 -13.75
C SER A 297 -4.16 -16.09 -13.67
N SER A 298 -4.35 -14.80 -13.35
CA SER A 298 -3.29 -13.81 -13.19
C SER A 298 -2.85 -13.61 -11.73
N THR A 299 -3.72 -13.92 -10.75
CA THR A 299 -3.46 -13.66 -9.32
C THR A 299 -2.12 -14.23 -8.86
N HIS A 300 -1.85 -15.51 -9.09
CA HIS A 300 -0.61 -16.13 -8.59
C HIS A 300 0.69 -15.50 -9.09
N LYS A 301 0.73 -15.10 -10.37
CA LYS A 301 1.91 -14.46 -10.97
C LYS A 301 2.03 -12.99 -10.56
N GLY A 302 0.90 -12.28 -10.50
CA GLY A 302 0.85 -10.86 -10.18
C GLY A 302 1.30 -10.60 -8.75
N TYR A 303 0.88 -11.45 -7.81
CA TYR A 303 1.26 -11.35 -6.40
C TYR A 303 2.76 -11.63 -6.18
N LEU A 304 3.31 -12.66 -6.84
CA LEU A 304 4.74 -12.96 -6.75
C LEU A 304 5.60 -11.85 -7.36
N LEU A 305 5.23 -11.42 -8.57
CA LEU A 305 5.97 -10.40 -9.31
C LEU A 305 5.88 -9.04 -8.61
N GLY A 306 4.69 -8.63 -8.19
CA GLY A 306 4.48 -7.40 -7.42
C GLY A 306 5.29 -7.40 -6.13
N GLY A 307 5.30 -8.52 -5.39
CA GLY A 307 6.09 -8.62 -4.16
C GLY A 307 7.60 -8.50 -4.38
N LEU A 308 8.14 -9.10 -5.44
CA LEU A 308 9.57 -9.02 -5.78
C LEU A 308 9.99 -7.64 -6.31
N VAL A 309 9.15 -7.02 -7.13
CA VAL A 309 9.45 -5.70 -7.67
C VAL A 309 9.28 -4.62 -6.60
N TRP A 310 8.28 -4.74 -5.74
CA TRP A 310 8.07 -3.76 -4.68
C TRP A 310 9.28 -3.66 -3.76
N PHE A 311 9.94 -4.77 -3.42
CA PHE A 311 11.13 -4.75 -2.57
C PHE A 311 12.23 -3.83 -3.12
N ALA A 312 12.31 -3.65 -4.44
CA ALA A 312 13.25 -2.75 -5.08
C ALA A 312 13.05 -1.28 -4.64
N VAL A 313 11.82 -0.85 -4.38
CA VAL A 313 11.52 0.55 -4.04
C VAL A 313 12.12 0.96 -2.69
N PRO A 314 11.75 0.36 -1.55
CA PRO A 314 12.35 0.73 -0.27
C PRO A 314 13.83 0.38 -0.21
N PHE A 315 14.27 -0.73 -0.81
CA PHE A 315 15.69 -1.11 -0.83
C PHE A 315 16.54 -0.08 -1.55
N SER A 316 16.19 0.28 -2.79
CA SER A 316 16.99 1.20 -3.60
C SER A 316 16.91 2.62 -3.07
N LEU A 317 15.76 3.09 -2.56
CA LEU A 317 15.62 4.44 -2.00
C LEU A 317 16.30 4.59 -0.63
N ALA A 318 16.17 3.61 0.27
CA ALA A 318 16.85 3.65 1.56
C ALA A 318 18.36 3.61 1.39
N THR A 319 18.85 2.74 0.50
CA THR A 319 20.29 2.62 0.23
C THR A 319 20.83 3.82 -0.56
N SER A 320 20.03 4.48 -1.41
CA SER A 320 20.48 5.68 -2.14
C SER A 320 20.28 6.95 -1.33
N LEU A 321 19.04 7.40 -1.15
CA LEU A 321 18.73 8.68 -0.51
C LEU A 321 18.94 8.66 1.01
N GLY A 322 18.68 7.53 1.67
CA GLY A 322 18.90 7.38 3.11
C GLY A 322 20.39 7.39 3.49
N LEU A 323 21.19 6.48 2.93
CA LEU A 323 22.64 6.49 3.13
C LEU A 323 23.30 7.73 2.51
N GLY A 324 22.75 8.28 1.43
CA GLY A 324 23.22 9.52 0.82
C GLY A 324 23.14 10.72 1.78
N ALA A 325 22.07 10.83 2.58
CA ALA A 325 22.00 11.86 3.63
C ALA A 325 23.14 11.75 4.65
N LEU A 326 23.47 10.51 5.06
CA LEU A 326 24.54 10.24 6.01
C LEU A 326 25.92 10.48 5.38
N ALA A 327 26.13 10.06 4.13
CA ALA A 327 27.37 10.27 3.39
C ALA A 327 27.64 11.75 3.07
N LEU A 328 26.59 12.55 2.92
CA LEU A 328 26.70 14.01 2.80
C LEU A 328 26.75 14.72 4.15
N ASP A 329 26.60 13.97 5.25
CA ASP A 329 26.57 14.49 6.61
C ASP A 329 25.58 15.66 6.76
N LEU A 330 24.36 15.47 6.27
CA LEU A 330 23.32 16.50 6.32
C LEU A 330 22.88 16.76 7.77
N PRO A 331 22.70 18.03 8.20
CA PRO A 331 22.25 18.42 9.54
C PRO A 331 20.75 18.12 9.79
N ILE A 332 20.34 16.87 9.57
CA ILE A 332 18.96 16.42 9.76
C ILE A 332 18.75 16.07 11.24
N THR A 333 17.68 16.61 11.81
CA THR A 333 17.24 16.33 13.18
C THR A 333 16.39 15.06 13.26
N GLU A 334 16.32 14.45 14.45
CA GLU A 334 15.45 13.30 14.75
C GLU A 334 13.99 13.60 14.40
N SER A 335 13.53 14.83 14.68
CA SER A 335 12.19 15.30 14.33
C SER A 335 11.97 15.31 12.81
N GLU A 336 12.88 15.91 12.03
CA GLU A 336 12.78 15.94 10.56
C GLU A 336 12.80 14.52 9.97
N ALA A 337 13.67 13.64 10.51
CA ALA A 337 13.73 12.25 10.11
C ALA A 337 12.41 11.51 10.38
N SER A 338 11.83 11.71 11.57
CA SER A 338 10.54 11.09 11.97
C SER A 338 9.34 11.58 11.14
N HIS A 339 9.42 12.77 10.55
CA HIS A 339 8.44 13.31 9.60
C HIS A 339 8.66 12.83 8.16
N GLY A 340 9.68 12.00 7.90
CA GLY A 340 9.98 11.46 6.57
C GLY A 340 10.75 12.43 5.67
N LEU A 341 11.47 13.41 6.24
CA LEU A 341 12.17 14.44 5.47
C LEU A 341 13.60 14.06 5.02
N VAL A 342 14.07 12.84 5.34
CA VAL A 342 15.40 12.37 4.92
C VAL A 342 15.55 12.34 3.38
N PRO A 343 14.65 11.66 2.61
CA PRO A 343 14.79 11.66 1.15
C PRO A 343 14.66 13.05 0.50
N PRO A 344 13.71 13.92 0.91
CA PRO A 344 13.68 15.32 0.50
C PRO A 344 14.98 16.08 0.73
N ALA A 345 15.59 15.94 1.92
CA ALA A 345 16.84 16.61 2.25
C ALA A 345 17.98 16.17 1.33
N THR A 346 18.12 14.86 1.09
CA THR A 346 19.13 14.33 0.16
C THR A 346 18.90 14.81 -1.27
N ALA A 347 17.64 14.85 -1.73
CA ALA A 347 17.31 15.32 -3.07
C ALA A 347 17.63 16.81 -3.27
N ILE A 348 17.38 17.65 -2.25
CA ILE A 348 17.78 19.06 -2.24
C ILE A 348 19.31 19.16 -2.29
N ALA A 349 20.01 18.38 -1.48
CA ALA A 349 21.47 18.43 -1.43
C ALA A 349 22.12 18.03 -2.76
N LEU A 350 21.48 17.16 -3.55
CA LEU A 350 22.02 16.66 -4.83
C LEU A 350 21.56 17.45 -6.07
N MET A 351 20.33 17.97 -6.10
CA MET A 351 19.75 18.63 -7.29
C MET A 351 19.09 20.00 -7.01
N GLY A 352 19.14 20.48 -5.77
CA GLY A 352 18.48 21.71 -5.34
C GLY A 352 16.97 21.69 -5.62
N LYS A 353 16.49 22.72 -6.31
CA LYS A 353 15.06 22.89 -6.63
C LYS A 353 14.51 21.75 -7.50
N GLY A 354 15.29 21.25 -8.47
CA GLY A 354 14.86 20.16 -9.35
C GLY A 354 14.58 18.87 -8.57
N GLY A 355 15.45 18.51 -7.64
CA GLY A 355 15.26 17.34 -6.77
C GLY A 355 14.05 17.49 -5.87
N SER A 356 13.79 18.70 -5.36
CA SER A 356 12.61 19.01 -4.54
C SER A 356 11.31 18.76 -5.30
N VAL A 357 11.22 19.21 -6.56
CA VAL A 357 10.03 19.01 -7.40
C VAL A 357 9.81 17.53 -7.70
N LEU A 358 10.88 16.78 -8.01
CA LEU A 358 10.79 15.34 -8.27
C LEU A 358 10.32 14.57 -7.03
N LEU A 359 10.88 14.86 -5.84
CA LEU A 359 10.46 14.23 -4.58
C LEU A 359 9.03 14.58 -4.22
N LEU A 360 8.66 15.85 -4.34
CA LEU A 360 7.29 16.30 -4.07
C LEU A 360 6.29 15.60 -4.99
N THR A 361 6.61 15.48 -6.27
CA THR A 361 5.77 14.79 -7.25
C THR A 361 5.66 13.31 -6.93
N MET A 362 6.79 12.63 -6.71
CA MET A 362 6.83 11.21 -6.36
C MET A 362 6.02 10.90 -5.10
N LEU A 363 6.19 11.69 -4.04
CA LEU A 363 5.45 11.52 -2.81
C LEU A 363 3.95 11.74 -3.03
N PHE A 364 3.58 12.80 -3.75
CA PHE A 364 2.19 13.07 -4.06
C PHE A 364 1.56 11.88 -4.82
N MET A 365 2.25 11.32 -5.81
CA MET A 365 1.80 10.12 -6.53
C MET A 365 1.64 8.89 -5.62
N ALA A 366 2.57 8.69 -4.68
CA ALA A 366 2.48 7.58 -3.73
C ALA A 366 1.27 7.74 -2.78
N VAL A 367 1.08 8.95 -2.24
CA VAL A 367 -0.01 9.25 -1.30
C VAL A 367 -1.37 9.19 -1.99
N THR A 368 -1.51 9.74 -3.20
CA THR A 368 -2.79 9.71 -3.93
C THR A 368 -3.16 8.29 -4.34
N SER A 369 -2.18 7.49 -4.80
CA SER A 369 -2.38 6.09 -5.17
C SER A 369 -2.92 5.28 -3.98
N ALA A 370 -2.22 5.27 -2.85
CA ALA A 370 -2.65 4.54 -1.67
C ALA A 370 -3.98 5.10 -1.11
N GLY A 371 -4.14 6.42 -1.05
CA GLY A 371 -5.36 7.06 -0.55
C GLY A 371 -6.62 6.64 -1.31
N SER A 372 -6.55 6.44 -2.63
CA SER A 372 -7.70 5.99 -3.40
C SER A 372 -8.14 4.56 -3.08
N SER A 373 -7.19 3.67 -2.80
CA SER A 373 -7.48 2.31 -2.33
C SER A 373 -8.18 2.33 -0.97
N GLU A 374 -7.73 3.17 -0.04
CA GLU A 374 -8.33 3.34 1.28
C GLU A 374 -9.76 3.88 1.22
N LEU A 375 -10.02 4.89 0.37
CA LEU A 375 -11.36 5.43 0.18
C LEU A 375 -12.34 4.35 -0.32
N ILE A 376 -11.90 3.49 -1.23
CA ILE A 376 -12.72 2.38 -1.74
C ILE A 376 -12.88 1.28 -0.68
N ALA A 377 -11.83 0.98 0.08
CA ALA A 377 -11.86 0.00 1.15
C ALA A 377 -12.92 0.36 2.20
N VAL A 378 -12.92 1.60 2.70
CA VAL A 378 -13.91 2.08 3.67
C VAL A 378 -15.31 2.18 3.06
N SER A 379 -15.40 2.63 1.82
CA SER A 379 -16.67 2.71 1.09
C SER A 379 -17.33 1.34 0.92
N SER A 380 -16.56 0.31 0.59
CA SER A 380 -17.05 -1.06 0.44
C SER A 380 -17.45 -1.67 1.78
N LEU A 381 -16.70 -1.46 2.86
CA LEU A 381 -17.11 -1.86 4.22
C LEU A 381 -18.45 -1.22 4.62
N CYS A 382 -18.59 0.10 4.46
CA CYS A 382 -19.82 0.78 4.81
C CYS A 382 -21.01 0.36 3.94
N THR A 383 -20.80 0.03 2.67
CA THR A 383 -21.90 -0.32 1.76
C THR A 383 -22.33 -1.78 1.84
N TYR A 384 -21.39 -2.72 1.84
CA TYR A 384 -21.69 -4.15 1.86
C TYR A 384 -21.85 -4.67 3.29
N ASP A 385 -20.95 -4.32 4.21
CA ASP A 385 -20.94 -4.87 5.57
C ASP A 385 -21.85 -4.11 6.56
N ILE A 386 -22.15 -2.84 6.31
CA ILE A 386 -23.07 -2.06 7.16
C ILE A 386 -24.41 -1.86 6.47
N TYR A 387 -24.44 -1.10 5.38
CA TYR A 387 -25.68 -0.65 4.78
C TYR A 387 -26.50 -1.81 4.23
N ARG A 388 -25.95 -2.63 3.34
CA ARG A 388 -26.67 -3.78 2.80
C ARG A 388 -26.93 -4.84 3.87
N THR A 389 -25.96 -5.11 4.73
CA THR A 389 -26.03 -6.21 5.69
C THR A 389 -26.98 -5.96 6.87
N TYR A 390 -27.09 -4.73 7.37
CA TYR A 390 -27.87 -4.42 8.59
C TYR A 390 -28.97 -3.37 8.39
N ILE A 391 -28.85 -2.47 7.41
CA ILE A 391 -29.78 -1.35 7.24
C ILE A 391 -30.83 -1.67 6.16
N ASN A 392 -30.38 -2.16 4.99
CA ASN A 392 -31.24 -2.45 3.85
C ASN A 392 -30.72 -3.66 3.03
N PRO A 393 -31.10 -4.90 3.42
CA PRO A 393 -30.72 -6.14 2.71
C PRO A 393 -31.12 -6.20 1.24
N GLU A 394 -32.24 -5.56 0.90
CA GLU A 394 -32.82 -5.52 -0.45
C GLU A 394 -32.35 -4.30 -1.26
N ALA A 395 -31.22 -3.69 -0.89
CA ALA A 395 -30.68 -2.54 -1.61
C ALA A 395 -30.25 -2.92 -3.03
N ASP A 396 -30.76 -2.17 -4.02
CA ASP A 396 -30.37 -2.30 -5.42
C ASP A 396 -29.03 -1.60 -5.71
N GLY A 397 -28.42 -1.91 -6.86
CA GLY A 397 -27.11 -1.37 -7.23
C GLY A 397 -27.05 0.16 -7.28
N LYS A 398 -28.15 0.82 -7.66
CA LYS A 398 -28.23 2.30 -7.66
C LYS A 398 -28.14 2.89 -6.26
N LYS A 399 -28.84 2.32 -5.27
CA LYS A 399 -28.73 2.75 -3.87
C LYS A 399 -27.34 2.49 -3.33
N ILE A 400 -26.77 1.32 -3.59
CA ILE A 400 -25.41 0.97 -3.15
C ILE A 400 -24.39 1.97 -3.72
N LEU A 401 -24.46 2.29 -5.00
CA LEU A 401 -23.56 3.27 -5.62
C LEU A 401 -23.70 4.67 -5.01
N LYS A 402 -24.93 5.10 -4.70
CA LYS A 402 -25.18 6.40 -4.05
C LYS A 402 -24.56 6.46 -2.65
N VAL A 403 -24.76 5.41 -1.84
CA VAL A 403 -24.17 5.31 -0.50
C VAL A 403 -22.64 5.23 -0.60
N SER A 404 -22.12 4.44 -1.53
CA SER A 404 -20.67 4.30 -1.77
C SER A 404 -20.01 5.66 -2.01
N ARG A 405 -20.59 6.48 -2.89
CA ARG A 405 -20.10 7.83 -3.19
C ARG A 405 -20.20 8.78 -1.99
N ALA A 406 -21.30 8.71 -1.25
CA ALA A 406 -21.47 9.53 -0.05
C ALA A 406 -20.42 9.19 1.02
N VAL A 407 -20.10 7.91 1.21
CA VAL A 407 -19.07 7.45 2.15
C VAL A 407 -17.68 7.90 1.72
N VAL A 408 -17.32 7.78 0.44
CA VAL A 408 -16.02 8.26 -0.09
C VAL A 408 -15.81 9.74 0.24
N LEU A 409 -16.82 10.58 -0.01
CA LEU A 409 -16.75 12.01 0.30
C LEU A 409 -16.62 12.25 1.81
N THR A 410 -17.47 11.61 2.62
CA THR A 410 -17.50 11.82 4.08
C THR A 410 -16.21 11.36 4.74
N PHE A 411 -15.71 10.17 4.37
CA PHE A 411 -14.47 9.62 4.91
C PHE A 411 -13.26 10.45 4.46
N GLY A 412 -13.21 10.91 3.21
CA GLY A 412 -12.14 11.80 2.74
C GLY A 412 -12.08 13.12 3.52
N CYS A 413 -13.22 13.75 3.81
CA CYS A 413 -13.29 14.94 4.66
C CYS A 413 -12.89 14.64 6.11
N PHE A 414 -13.38 13.52 6.67
CA PHE A 414 -13.04 13.07 8.01
C PHE A 414 -11.52 12.84 8.17
N MET A 415 -10.86 12.25 7.18
CA MET A 415 -9.43 11.99 7.24
C MET A 415 -8.60 13.27 7.17
N GLY A 416 -9.03 14.28 6.41
CA GLY A 416 -8.43 15.61 6.45
C GLY A 416 -8.50 16.23 7.86
N LEU A 417 -9.67 16.14 8.51
CA LEU A 417 -9.85 16.60 9.88
C LEU A 417 -8.99 15.81 10.89
N LEU A 418 -8.97 14.48 10.78
CA LEU A 418 -8.17 13.63 11.65
C LEU A 418 -6.67 13.92 11.51
N ALA A 419 -6.18 14.13 10.29
CA ALA A 419 -4.80 14.51 10.05
C ALA A 419 -4.45 15.87 10.68
N VAL A 420 -5.38 16.84 10.67
CA VAL A 420 -5.19 18.11 11.41
C VAL A 420 -5.09 17.89 12.92
N ILE A 421 -5.96 17.04 13.49
CA ILE A 421 -5.94 16.70 14.92
C ILE A 421 -4.61 16.03 15.29
N LEU A 422 -4.16 15.05 14.51
CA LEU A 422 -2.92 14.31 14.75
C LEU A 422 -1.69 15.21 14.62
N ASN A 423 -1.64 16.09 13.61
CA ASN A 423 -0.58 17.09 13.48
C ASN A 423 -0.56 18.05 14.69
N LYS A 424 -1.72 18.51 15.16
CA LYS A 424 -1.81 19.36 16.37
C LYS A 424 -1.39 18.62 17.64
N ALA A 425 -1.67 17.32 17.71
CA ALA A 425 -1.23 16.47 18.82
C ALA A 425 0.28 16.20 18.79
N GLY A 426 0.99 16.52 17.70
CA GLY A 426 2.42 16.25 17.54
C GLY A 426 2.74 14.81 17.15
N VAL A 427 1.76 14.07 16.60
CA VAL A 427 1.96 12.70 16.15
C VAL A 427 2.66 12.71 14.79
N SER A 428 3.86 12.14 14.72
CA SER A 428 4.63 12.04 13.48
C SER A 428 4.27 10.78 12.67
N LEU A 429 4.64 10.79 11.39
CA LEU A 429 4.57 9.61 10.52
C LEU A 429 5.30 8.42 11.17
N GLY A 430 6.52 8.64 11.66
CA GLY A 430 7.34 7.59 12.28
C GLY A 430 6.68 6.98 13.52
N TRP A 431 6.07 7.80 14.39
CA TRP A 431 5.37 7.29 15.57
C TRP A 431 4.19 6.41 15.18
N MET A 432 3.34 6.89 14.26
CA MET A 432 2.17 6.13 13.81
C MET A 432 2.56 4.82 13.12
N TYR A 433 3.66 4.87 12.35
CA TYR A 433 4.23 3.70 11.67
C TYR A 433 4.66 2.60 12.66
N LEU A 434 5.29 2.96 13.78
CA LEU A 434 5.71 1.98 14.79
C LEU A 434 4.53 1.47 15.64
N ALA A 435 3.54 2.33 15.89
CA ALA A 435 2.37 2.01 16.71
C ALA A 435 1.40 1.03 16.04
N MET A 436 1.35 0.98 14.70
CA MET A 436 0.31 0.26 13.97
C MET A 436 0.18 -1.20 14.39
N GLY A 437 1.28 -1.95 14.48
CA GLY A 437 1.19 -3.37 14.82
C GLY A 437 0.80 -3.65 16.27
N VAL A 438 0.98 -2.69 17.19
CA VAL A 438 0.39 -2.79 18.54
C VAL A 438 -1.12 -2.83 18.45
N LEU A 439 -1.70 -1.92 17.65
CA LEU A 439 -3.14 -1.68 17.57
C LEU A 439 -3.88 -2.74 16.73
N ILE A 440 -3.29 -3.19 15.62
CA ILE A 440 -3.97 -4.08 14.65
C ILE A 440 -3.31 -5.44 14.46
N GLY A 441 -2.11 -5.67 14.99
CA GLY A 441 -1.34 -6.90 14.76
C GLY A 441 -2.02 -8.18 15.26
N SER A 442 -2.82 -8.10 16.32
CA SER A 442 -3.53 -9.24 16.91
C SER A 442 -4.57 -9.88 15.98
N ALA A 443 -5.11 -9.13 15.01
CA ALA A 443 -6.15 -9.61 14.08
C ALA A 443 -5.59 -10.39 12.87
N VAL A 444 -4.28 -10.32 12.63
CA VAL A 444 -3.60 -10.94 11.47
C VAL A 444 -3.84 -12.44 11.38
N LEU A 445 -3.46 -13.18 12.43
CA LEU A 445 -3.57 -14.64 12.45
C LEU A 445 -5.03 -15.11 12.46
N PRO A 446 -5.94 -14.47 13.20
CA PRO A 446 -7.37 -14.70 13.03
C PRO A 446 -7.86 -14.60 11.60
N ILE A 447 -7.60 -13.50 10.91
CA ILE A 447 -8.03 -13.32 9.52
C ILE A 447 -7.37 -14.35 8.60
N ALA A 448 -6.08 -14.67 8.79
CA ALA A 448 -5.41 -15.70 7.98
C ALA A 448 -6.08 -17.09 8.12
N PHE A 449 -6.40 -17.50 9.34
CA PHE A 449 -7.02 -18.81 9.60
C PHE A 449 -8.47 -18.92 9.10
N MET A 450 -9.15 -17.78 8.88
CA MET A 450 -10.48 -17.72 8.27
C MET A 450 -10.55 -18.40 6.89
N LEU A 451 -9.45 -18.44 6.13
CA LEU A 451 -9.42 -19.18 4.86
C LEU A 451 -8.46 -20.36 4.88
N LEU A 452 -7.45 -20.36 5.76
CA LEU A 452 -6.41 -21.39 5.72
C LEU A 452 -6.71 -22.61 6.60
N TRP A 453 -7.47 -22.45 7.69
CA TRP A 453 -7.63 -23.51 8.68
C TRP A 453 -9.08 -23.94 8.86
N ARG A 454 -9.36 -25.22 8.59
CA ARG A 454 -10.73 -25.77 8.66
C ARG A 454 -11.32 -25.75 10.06
N ARG A 455 -10.51 -25.93 11.10
CA ARG A 455 -10.96 -26.06 12.50
C ARG A 455 -11.04 -24.74 13.26
N ALA A 456 -10.57 -23.64 12.67
CA ALA A 456 -10.54 -22.34 13.34
C ALA A 456 -11.94 -21.84 13.71
N ASN A 457 -12.14 -21.53 14.99
CA ASN A 457 -13.45 -21.22 15.55
C ASN A 457 -13.68 -19.72 15.77
N ALA A 458 -14.96 -19.33 15.84
CA ALA A 458 -15.35 -17.94 16.03
C ALA A 458 -14.88 -17.35 17.37
N ILE A 459 -15.02 -18.13 18.45
CA ILE A 459 -14.68 -17.70 19.82
C ILE A 459 -13.18 -17.37 19.93
N GLY A 460 -12.32 -18.27 19.43
CA GLY A 460 -10.88 -18.05 19.41
C GLY A 460 -10.47 -16.89 18.53
N ALA A 461 -11.14 -16.68 17.39
CA ALA A 461 -10.86 -15.55 16.51
C ALA A 461 -11.15 -14.20 17.21
N ILE A 462 -12.31 -14.09 17.87
CA ILE A 462 -12.72 -12.88 18.61
C ILE A 462 -11.81 -12.66 19.82
N LEU A 463 -11.65 -13.67 20.68
CA LEU A 463 -10.82 -13.57 21.87
C LEU A 463 -9.38 -13.27 21.51
N GLY A 464 -8.83 -13.92 20.47
CA GLY A 464 -7.47 -13.67 20.00
C GLY A 464 -7.28 -12.24 19.54
N ALA A 465 -8.14 -11.73 18.66
CA ALA A 465 -8.03 -10.36 18.17
C ALA A 465 -8.13 -9.33 19.30
N VAL A 466 -9.13 -9.46 20.19
CA VAL A 466 -9.38 -8.48 21.26
C VAL A 466 -8.34 -8.58 22.38
N SER A 467 -8.10 -9.77 22.93
CA SER A 467 -7.15 -9.94 24.04
C SER A 467 -5.71 -9.63 23.62
N GLY A 468 -5.32 -9.97 22.38
CA GLY A 468 -4.01 -9.61 21.84
C GLY A 468 -3.83 -8.10 21.76
N CYS A 469 -4.81 -7.37 21.24
CA CYS A 469 -4.76 -5.90 21.16
C CYS A 469 -4.65 -5.27 22.55
N VAL A 470 -5.52 -5.68 23.49
CA VAL A 470 -5.54 -5.16 24.86
C VAL A 470 -4.22 -5.44 25.58
N LEU A 471 -3.71 -6.67 25.53
CA LEU A 471 -2.45 -7.04 26.17
C LEU A 471 -1.25 -6.37 25.48
N GLY A 472 -1.30 -6.17 24.17
CA GLY A 472 -0.32 -5.39 23.42
C GLY A 472 -0.24 -3.94 23.89
N ILE A 473 -1.40 -3.27 24.04
CA ILE A 473 -1.47 -1.89 24.56
C ILE A 473 -1.00 -1.80 26.01
N ILE A 474 -1.44 -2.73 26.88
CA ILE A 474 -0.99 -2.78 28.28
C ILE A 474 0.53 -2.93 28.34
N THR A 475 1.09 -3.85 27.56
CA THR A 475 2.54 -4.08 27.53
C THR A 475 3.28 -2.84 27.02
N TRP A 476 2.81 -2.25 25.93
CA TRP A 476 3.41 -1.05 25.34
C TRP A 476 3.49 0.10 26.36
N LEU A 477 2.39 0.39 27.05
CA LEU A 477 2.35 1.47 28.05
C LEU A 477 3.11 1.11 29.33
N SER A 478 3.07 -0.16 29.75
CA SER A 478 3.81 -0.62 30.94
C SER A 478 5.31 -0.54 30.74
N VAL A 479 5.83 -1.04 29.60
CA VAL A 479 7.26 -0.95 29.27
C VAL A 479 7.68 0.51 29.14
N THR A 480 6.85 1.37 28.54
CA THR A 480 7.10 2.81 28.49
C THR A 480 7.26 3.40 29.90
N SER A 481 6.33 3.08 30.80
CA SER A 481 6.36 3.60 32.17
C SER A 481 7.55 3.08 32.98
N ILE A 482 7.93 1.82 32.79
CA ILE A 482 9.02 1.18 33.54
C ILE A 482 10.39 1.68 33.06
N GLU A 483 10.61 1.77 31.75
CA GLU A 483 11.92 2.16 31.21
C GLU A 483 12.18 3.66 31.28
N TYR A 484 11.14 4.49 31.10
CA TYR A 484 11.31 5.94 30.95
C TYR A 484 10.66 6.77 32.08
N GLY A 485 9.93 6.16 33.01
CA GLY A 485 9.30 6.83 34.16
C GLY A 485 8.18 7.81 33.81
N ARG A 486 7.84 7.98 32.52
CA ARG A 486 6.79 8.90 32.03
C ARG A 486 6.16 8.35 30.75
N VAL A 487 4.85 8.58 30.57
CA VAL A 487 4.10 8.16 29.38
C VAL A 487 3.72 9.40 28.57
N ASN A 488 4.40 9.63 27.44
CA ASN A 488 4.09 10.69 26.48
C ASN A 488 4.47 10.25 25.04
N LEU A 489 4.23 11.09 24.05
CA LEU A 489 4.50 10.74 22.63
C LEU A 489 5.96 10.39 22.35
N ASP A 490 6.90 11.08 23.00
CA ASP A 490 8.33 10.80 22.89
C ASP A 490 8.68 9.40 23.44
N THR A 491 8.27 9.10 24.67
CA THR A 491 8.62 7.82 25.32
C THR A 491 7.88 6.63 24.72
N THR A 492 6.61 6.80 24.38
CA THR A 492 5.82 5.74 23.73
C THR A 492 6.31 5.43 22.32
N GLY A 493 6.91 6.41 21.64
CA GLY A 493 7.50 6.30 20.30
C GLY A 493 8.85 5.59 20.24
N ARG A 494 9.44 5.24 21.38
CA ARG A 494 10.75 4.58 21.43
C ARG A 494 10.65 3.11 21.02
N ASN A 495 11.75 2.59 20.48
CA ASN A 495 11.81 1.26 19.90
C ASN A 495 11.49 0.13 20.90
N ALA A 496 11.93 0.22 22.16
CA ALA A 496 11.74 -0.86 23.13
C ALA A 496 10.25 -1.05 23.53
N PRO A 497 9.49 0.00 23.93
CA PRO A 497 8.05 -0.11 24.14
C PRO A 497 7.30 -0.59 22.90
N MET A 498 7.62 -0.05 21.72
CA MET A 498 6.97 -0.43 20.47
C MET A 498 7.22 -1.91 20.14
N LEU A 499 8.45 -2.39 20.30
CA LEU A 499 8.79 -3.80 20.10
C LEU A 499 7.96 -4.71 21.00
N ALA A 500 7.94 -4.41 22.30
CA ALA A 500 7.23 -5.22 23.28
C ALA A 500 5.72 -5.29 22.98
N GLY A 501 5.09 -4.13 22.71
CA GLY A 501 3.68 -4.05 22.36
C GLY A 501 3.34 -4.81 21.08
N ASN A 502 4.14 -4.65 20.02
CA ASN A 502 3.94 -5.31 18.73
C ASN A 502 4.03 -6.84 18.89
N ILE A 503 5.07 -7.34 19.56
CA ILE A 503 5.28 -8.78 19.79
C ILE A 503 4.13 -9.38 20.58
N VAL A 504 3.75 -8.74 21.71
CA VAL A 504 2.65 -9.25 22.54
C VAL A 504 1.33 -9.25 21.77
N SER A 505 1.05 -8.21 20.98
CA SER A 505 -0.19 -8.10 20.20
C SER A 505 -0.37 -9.28 19.23
N ILE A 506 0.61 -9.52 18.35
CA ILE A 506 0.50 -10.56 17.33
C ILE A 506 0.60 -11.98 17.91
N LEU A 507 1.53 -12.23 18.84
CA LEU A 507 1.76 -13.57 19.39
C LEU A 507 0.60 -14.02 20.27
N THR A 508 0.09 -13.13 21.12
CA THR A 508 -1.05 -13.45 21.99
C THR A 508 -2.30 -13.69 21.15
N GLY A 509 -2.57 -12.83 20.16
CA GLY A 509 -3.74 -13.01 19.30
C GLY A 509 -3.71 -14.32 18.51
N GLY A 510 -2.53 -14.70 18.02
CA GLY A 510 -2.29 -16.01 17.42
C GLY A 510 -2.49 -17.17 18.39
N ALA A 511 -1.80 -17.13 19.53
CA ALA A 511 -1.80 -18.21 20.52
C ALA A 511 -3.20 -18.49 21.05
N VAL A 512 -3.94 -17.45 21.45
CA VAL A 512 -5.31 -17.58 21.95
C VAL A 512 -6.22 -18.19 20.89
N HIS A 513 -6.12 -17.74 19.63
CA HIS A 513 -6.95 -18.30 18.56
C HIS A 513 -6.59 -19.76 18.27
N VAL A 514 -5.30 -20.11 18.23
CA VAL A 514 -4.84 -21.50 18.04
C VAL A 514 -5.35 -22.41 19.16
N VAL A 515 -5.12 -22.03 20.42
CA VAL A 515 -5.52 -22.82 21.59
C VAL A 515 -7.03 -23.02 21.61
N CYS A 516 -7.81 -21.95 21.45
CA CYS A 516 -9.27 -22.05 21.42
C CYS A 516 -9.76 -22.93 20.27
N SER A 517 -9.12 -22.88 19.10
CA SER A 517 -9.50 -23.68 17.93
C SER A 517 -9.11 -25.15 18.04
N ILE A 518 -8.10 -25.48 18.85
CA ILE A 518 -7.75 -26.87 19.18
C ILE A 518 -8.71 -27.42 20.23
N LEU A 519 -9.08 -26.61 21.23
CA LEU A 519 -10.00 -27.00 22.31
C LEU A 519 -11.45 -27.12 21.82
N TRP A 520 -11.91 -26.21 20.97
CA TRP A 520 -13.28 -26.18 20.45
C TRP A 520 -13.31 -26.06 18.91
N PRO A 521 -12.87 -27.10 18.19
CA PRO A 521 -12.72 -27.03 16.74
C PRO A 521 -14.07 -26.85 16.03
N GLN A 522 -14.15 -25.88 15.12
CA GLN A 522 -15.30 -25.68 14.23
C GLN A 522 -14.96 -26.23 12.84
N ASN A 523 -15.34 -27.47 12.52
CA ASN A 523 -15.01 -28.11 11.23
C ASN A 523 -15.82 -27.52 10.06
N TYR A 524 -15.33 -26.41 9.50
CA TYR A 524 -16.04 -25.62 8.50
C TYR A 524 -15.79 -26.09 7.04
N ASP A 525 -16.79 -26.08 6.17
CA ASP A 525 -16.71 -26.57 4.78
C ASP A 525 -16.65 -25.47 3.71
N TRP A 526 -16.77 -24.20 4.10
CA TRP A 526 -16.81 -23.02 3.22
C TRP A 526 -18.01 -22.97 2.26
N ASP A 527 -19.10 -23.67 2.54
CA ASP A 527 -20.28 -23.59 1.67
C ASP A 527 -21.05 -22.27 1.86
N THR A 528 -21.19 -21.78 3.10
CA THR A 528 -21.88 -20.51 3.34
C THR A 528 -21.12 -19.31 2.74
N THR A 529 -19.79 -19.34 2.67
CA THR A 529 -19.00 -18.29 2.01
C THR A 529 -19.13 -18.31 0.49
N LYS A 530 -19.45 -19.45 -0.13
CA LYS A 530 -19.76 -19.53 -1.56
C LYS A 530 -21.15 -19.00 -1.89
N GLN A 531 -22.05 -18.96 -0.91
CA GLN A 531 -23.43 -18.48 -1.08
C GLN A 531 -23.58 -16.96 -0.94
N ILE A 532 -22.48 -16.22 -0.71
CA ILE A 532 -22.51 -14.75 -0.69
C ILE A 532 -23.09 -14.24 -2.01
N THR A 533 -24.10 -13.37 -1.92
CA THR A 533 -24.88 -12.95 -3.09
C THR A 533 -24.29 -11.69 -3.72
N VAL A 534 -24.08 -11.74 -5.03
CA VAL A 534 -23.79 -10.54 -5.84
C VAL A 534 -25.04 -9.67 -5.95
N VAL A 535 -24.86 -8.35 -5.92
CA VAL A 535 -25.96 -7.38 -5.98
C VAL A 535 -26.62 -7.41 -7.35
N GLU A 536 -25.80 -7.47 -8.40
CA GLU A 536 -26.26 -7.52 -9.79
C GLU A 536 -25.70 -8.80 -10.42
N LYS A 537 -26.60 -9.71 -10.85
CA LYS A 537 -26.24 -10.94 -11.57
C LYS A 537 -25.83 -10.59 -13.00
N GLU A 538 -24.61 -10.10 -13.19
CA GLU A 538 -24.02 -10.01 -14.53
C GLU A 538 -23.46 -11.38 -14.93
N MET A 539 -23.61 -11.78 -16.20
CA MET A 539 -22.87 -12.91 -16.75
C MET A 539 -21.38 -12.58 -16.61
N SER A 540 -20.67 -13.36 -15.80
CA SER A 540 -19.21 -13.29 -15.72
C SER A 540 -18.62 -13.34 -17.14
N GLU A 541 -17.93 -12.28 -17.56
CA GLU A 541 -17.19 -12.26 -18.83
C GLU A 541 -16.01 -13.27 -18.83
N LEU A 542 -15.69 -13.84 -17.67
CA LEU A 542 -14.64 -14.84 -17.52
C LEU A 542 -15.15 -16.25 -17.87
N PRO A 543 -14.39 -17.03 -18.66
CA PRO A 543 -14.68 -18.43 -18.94
C PRO A 543 -14.81 -19.25 -17.64
N ALA A 544 -15.73 -20.21 -17.61
CA ALA A 544 -15.92 -21.11 -16.46
C ALA A 544 -14.63 -21.86 -16.07
N GLU A 545 -13.76 -22.14 -17.04
CA GLU A 545 -12.43 -22.74 -16.85
C GLU A 545 -11.52 -21.95 -15.90
N GLU A 546 -11.74 -20.64 -15.70
CA GLU A 546 -10.96 -19.83 -14.77
C GLU A 546 -11.20 -20.19 -13.31
N PHE A 547 -12.39 -20.72 -13.01
CA PHE A 547 -12.79 -21.13 -11.66
C PHE A 547 -12.58 -22.63 -11.43
N ASN A 548 -11.93 -23.33 -12.36
CA ASN A 548 -11.60 -24.75 -12.20
C ASN A 548 -10.74 -24.98 -10.94
N GLU A 549 -11.26 -25.80 -10.04
CA GLU A 549 -10.65 -26.02 -8.72
C GLU A 549 -9.24 -26.62 -8.80
N GLU A 550 -8.96 -27.51 -9.76
CA GLU A 550 -7.63 -28.07 -9.95
C GLU A 550 -6.62 -27.01 -10.35
N LYS A 551 -7.01 -26.11 -11.27
CA LYS A 551 -6.16 -25.01 -11.74
C LYS A 551 -5.83 -24.07 -10.58
N LEU A 552 -6.81 -23.75 -9.74
CA LEU A 552 -6.62 -22.93 -8.53
C LEU A 552 -5.74 -23.63 -7.48
N LYS A 553 -5.90 -24.95 -7.28
CA LYS A 553 -5.04 -25.75 -6.39
C LYS A 553 -3.58 -25.77 -6.87
N ARG A 554 -3.33 -25.95 -8.17
CA ARG A 554 -1.98 -25.87 -8.77
C ARG A 554 -1.40 -24.47 -8.61
N ALA A 555 -2.18 -23.43 -8.89
CA ALA A 555 -1.75 -22.04 -8.71
C ALA A 555 -1.39 -21.74 -7.25
N LYS A 556 -2.20 -22.21 -6.28
CA LYS A 556 -1.90 -22.11 -4.86
C LYS A 556 -0.58 -22.79 -4.51
N ALA A 557 -0.40 -24.06 -4.89
CA ALA A 557 0.80 -24.81 -4.59
C ALA A 557 2.06 -24.11 -5.13
N TRP A 558 1.93 -23.50 -6.31
CA TRP A 558 2.99 -22.70 -6.91
C TRP A 558 3.31 -21.43 -6.11
N VAL A 559 2.29 -20.64 -5.71
CA VAL A 559 2.52 -19.44 -4.87
C VAL A 559 3.08 -19.80 -3.51
N VAL A 560 2.59 -20.87 -2.88
CA VAL A 560 3.12 -21.32 -1.59
C VAL A 560 4.59 -21.70 -1.73
N LYS A 561 4.94 -22.50 -2.75
CA LYS A 561 6.33 -22.95 -2.99
C LYS A 561 7.27 -21.76 -3.20
N TRP A 562 6.93 -20.87 -4.13
CA TRP A 562 7.80 -19.74 -4.48
C TRP A 562 7.73 -18.61 -3.46
N GLY A 563 6.55 -18.28 -2.95
CA GLY A 563 6.35 -17.25 -1.92
C GLY A 563 7.11 -17.57 -0.63
N ILE A 564 7.03 -18.81 -0.13
CA ILE A 564 7.83 -19.24 1.03
C ILE A 564 9.31 -19.26 0.68
N GLY A 565 9.69 -19.82 -0.49
CA GLY A 565 11.09 -19.86 -0.93
C GLY A 565 11.74 -18.48 -0.98
N PHE A 566 11.10 -17.50 -1.62
CA PHE A 566 11.59 -16.12 -1.67
C PHE A 566 11.58 -15.43 -0.31
N THR A 567 10.56 -15.69 0.53
CA THR A 567 10.53 -15.13 1.90
C THR A 567 11.72 -15.64 2.72
N ILE A 568 12.03 -16.94 2.67
CA ILE A 568 13.20 -17.51 3.33
C ILE A 568 14.49 -16.91 2.77
N VAL A 569 14.61 -16.78 1.44
CA VAL A 569 15.80 -16.20 0.81
C VAL A 569 16.02 -14.74 1.25
N ILE A 570 14.99 -13.90 1.19
CA ILE A 570 15.11 -12.45 1.41
C ILE A 570 15.14 -12.11 2.91
N VAL A 571 14.30 -12.73 3.74
CA VAL A 571 14.15 -12.38 5.16
C VAL A 571 15.12 -13.14 6.05
N VAL A 572 15.53 -14.36 5.67
CA VAL A 572 16.36 -15.23 6.52
C VAL A 572 17.76 -15.38 5.92
N LEU A 573 17.88 -15.96 4.73
CA LEU A 573 19.19 -16.32 4.18
C LEU A 573 20.05 -15.09 3.85
N TRP A 574 19.50 -14.07 3.18
CA TRP A 574 20.28 -12.89 2.81
C TRP A 574 20.82 -12.15 4.05
N PRO A 575 20.01 -11.81 5.08
CA PRO A 575 20.55 -11.26 6.32
C PRO A 575 21.59 -12.17 6.96
N LEU A 576 21.31 -13.47 7.13
CA LEU A 576 22.24 -14.42 7.74
C LEU A 576 23.59 -14.50 7.01
N LEU A 577 23.59 -14.52 5.67
CA LEU A 577 24.81 -14.54 4.86
C LEU A 577 25.61 -13.22 4.97
N SER A 578 24.95 -12.12 5.33
CA SER A 578 25.61 -10.82 5.53
C SER A 578 26.20 -10.64 6.93
N LEU A 579 25.78 -11.40 7.95
CA LEU A 579 26.25 -11.25 9.34
C LEU A 579 27.76 -11.54 9.53
N PRO A 580 28.34 -12.63 8.96
CA PRO A 580 29.76 -12.96 9.16
C PRO A 580 30.73 -11.91 8.61
N ILE A 581 30.25 -11.05 7.70
CA ILE A 581 31.05 -10.02 7.05
C ILE A 581 31.43 -8.92 8.04
N GLY A 582 30.62 -8.69 9.08
CA GLY A 582 30.86 -7.63 10.06
C GLY A 582 30.73 -6.24 9.42
N VAL A 583 31.85 -5.54 9.25
CA VAL A 583 31.90 -4.26 8.53
C VAL A 583 32.15 -4.54 7.05
N PHE A 584 31.28 -4.03 6.18
CA PHE A 584 31.40 -4.23 4.74
C PHE A 584 32.71 -3.67 4.22
N SER A 585 33.34 -4.39 3.29
CA SER A 585 34.44 -3.85 2.50
C SER A 585 33.91 -2.92 1.41
N LYS A 586 34.78 -2.07 0.86
CA LYS A 586 34.44 -1.22 -0.30
C LYS A 586 33.87 -2.04 -1.47
N GLY A 587 34.45 -3.21 -1.75
CA GLY A 587 33.98 -4.12 -2.79
C GLY A 587 32.59 -4.69 -2.50
N TYR A 588 32.33 -5.09 -1.25
CA TYR A 588 31.02 -5.60 -0.84
C TYR A 588 29.95 -4.50 -0.91
N PHE A 589 30.25 -3.29 -0.43
CA PHE A 589 29.33 -2.16 -0.54
C PHE A 589 29.06 -1.78 -2.01
N THR A 590 30.07 -1.85 -2.86
CA THR A 590 29.90 -1.64 -4.31
C THR A 590 28.97 -2.70 -4.92
N PHE A 591 29.13 -3.96 -4.55
CA PHE A 591 28.22 -5.03 -4.96
C PHE A 591 26.78 -4.79 -4.47
N TRP A 592 26.60 -4.37 -3.22
CA TRP A 592 25.30 -3.99 -2.65
C TRP A 592 24.63 -2.85 -3.44
N ALA A 593 25.38 -1.81 -3.79
CA ALA A 593 24.90 -0.71 -4.62
C ALA A 593 24.52 -1.17 -6.03
N VAL A 594 25.31 -2.05 -6.65
CA VAL A 594 24.99 -2.62 -7.97
C VAL A 594 23.68 -3.41 -7.93
N ILE A 595 23.43 -4.19 -6.86
CA ILE A 595 22.15 -4.87 -6.67
C ILE A 595 21.01 -3.85 -6.58
N ALA A 596 21.18 -2.75 -5.83
CA ALA A 596 20.17 -1.71 -5.70
C ALA A 596 19.85 -1.02 -7.04
N ILE A 597 20.86 -0.77 -7.87
CA ILE A 597 20.68 -0.21 -9.22
C ILE A 597 19.97 -1.23 -10.12
N ALA A 598 20.50 -2.45 -10.22
CA ALA A 598 19.96 -3.48 -11.11
C ALA A 598 18.52 -3.83 -10.76
N TRP A 599 18.22 -4.05 -9.48
CA TRP A 599 16.87 -4.42 -9.03
C TRP A 599 15.89 -3.26 -9.18
N GLY A 600 16.30 -2.03 -8.84
CA GLY A 600 15.50 -0.82 -9.04
C GLY A 600 15.14 -0.61 -10.52
N THR A 601 16.11 -0.78 -11.42
CA THR A 601 15.90 -0.65 -12.87
C THR A 601 15.05 -1.77 -13.44
N ILE A 602 15.35 -3.03 -13.14
CA ILE A 602 14.58 -4.18 -13.63
C ILE A 602 13.14 -4.11 -13.13
N GLY A 603 12.96 -3.80 -11.85
CA GLY A 603 11.64 -3.58 -11.25
C GLY A 603 10.85 -2.50 -11.98
N SER A 604 11.49 -1.35 -12.24
CA SER A 604 10.88 -0.24 -12.98
C SER A 604 10.48 -0.64 -14.40
N VAL A 605 11.35 -1.33 -15.14
CA VAL A 605 11.05 -1.82 -16.50
C VAL A 605 9.86 -2.77 -16.49
N VAL A 606 9.78 -3.67 -15.52
CA VAL A 606 8.67 -4.63 -15.40
C VAL A 606 7.35 -3.91 -15.08
N ILE A 607 7.33 -3.00 -14.11
CA ILE A 607 6.11 -2.32 -13.67
C ILE A 607 5.58 -1.38 -14.74
N ILE A 608 6.46 -0.69 -15.46
CA ILE A 608 6.09 0.21 -16.55
C ILE A 608 5.72 -0.61 -17.81
N GLY A 609 6.51 -1.61 -18.17
CA GLY A 609 6.36 -2.33 -19.43
C GLY A 609 5.23 -3.37 -19.45
N LEU A 610 5.10 -4.17 -18.39
CA LEU A 610 4.21 -5.34 -18.39
C LEU A 610 2.72 -4.97 -18.56
N PRO A 611 2.16 -3.98 -17.85
CA PRO A 611 0.74 -3.61 -18.00
C PRO A 611 0.42 -3.11 -19.41
N LEU A 612 1.34 -2.39 -20.05
CA LEU A 612 1.20 -1.92 -21.43
C LEU A 612 1.15 -3.12 -22.39
N ILE A 613 2.05 -4.10 -22.22
CA ILE A 613 2.09 -5.32 -23.03
C ILE A 613 0.78 -6.11 -22.91
N GLU A 614 0.30 -6.33 -21.69
CA GLU A 614 -0.93 -7.09 -21.45
C GLU A 614 -2.19 -6.38 -21.98
N SER A 615 -2.16 -5.05 -22.05
CA SER A 615 -3.29 -4.21 -22.49
C SER A 615 -3.25 -3.85 -23.98
N ARG A 616 -2.21 -4.24 -24.73
CA ARG A 616 -2.03 -3.89 -26.17
C ARG A 616 -3.26 -4.09 -27.02
N LYS A 617 -3.90 -5.26 -26.92
CA LYS A 617 -5.12 -5.58 -27.72
C LYS A 617 -6.29 -4.67 -27.37
N THR A 618 -6.47 -4.31 -26.09
CA THR A 618 -7.53 -3.39 -25.66
C THR A 618 -7.23 -1.98 -26.12
N ILE A 619 -5.98 -1.53 -25.99
CA ILE A 619 -5.51 -0.23 -26.48
C ILE A 619 -5.75 -0.14 -27.99
N GLN A 620 -5.34 -1.15 -28.76
CA GLN A 620 -5.58 -1.22 -30.21
C GLN A 620 -7.07 -1.12 -30.56
N ARG A 621 -7.95 -1.81 -29.84
CA ARG A 621 -9.41 -1.70 -30.06
C ARG A 621 -9.97 -0.31 -29.77
N VAL A 622 -9.47 0.36 -28.72
CA VAL A 622 -9.88 1.74 -28.42
C VAL A 622 -9.38 2.68 -29.50
N PHE A 623 -8.11 2.56 -29.92
CA PHE A 623 -7.55 3.36 -31.00
C PHE A 623 -8.29 3.13 -32.32
N MET A 624 -8.49 1.88 -32.74
CA MET A 624 -9.29 1.56 -33.92
C MET A 624 -10.70 2.12 -33.76
N GLY A 625 -11.42 1.86 -32.66
CA GLY A 625 -12.77 2.41 -32.46
C GLY A 625 -12.86 3.94 -32.45
N MET A 626 -11.78 4.66 -32.09
CA MET A 626 -11.71 6.13 -32.18
C MET A 626 -11.57 6.62 -33.63
N PHE A 627 -10.89 5.87 -34.50
CA PHE A 627 -10.57 6.26 -35.87
C PHE A 627 -11.39 5.54 -36.94
N THR A 628 -11.99 4.39 -36.64
CA THR A 628 -12.84 3.58 -37.50
C THR A 628 -14.17 3.31 -36.81
N ASN A 629 -15.28 3.49 -37.55
CA ASN A 629 -16.64 3.28 -37.05
C ASN A 629 -17.01 1.78 -36.96
N ASP A 630 -16.01 0.89 -36.92
CA ASP A 630 -16.15 -0.56 -37.09
C ASP A 630 -17.05 -1.18 -36.05
N ARG A 631 -17.10 -0.63 -34.83
CA ARG A 631 -18.00 -1.12 -33.79
C ARG A 631 -19.46 -0.72 -34.00
N LEU A 632 -19.71 0.38 -34.71
CA LEU A 632 -21.06 0.71 -35.15
C LEU A 632 -21.51 -0.36 -36.16
N MET A 633 -20.63 -0.73 -37.09
CA MET A 633 -20.88 -1.81 -38.05
C MET A 633 -21.07 -3.15 -37.34
N GLU A 634 -20.22 -3.50 -36.38
CA GLU A 634 -20.30 -4.76 -35.62
C GLU A 634 -21.59 -4.85 -34.78
N LYS A 635 -22.04 -3.74 -34.17
CA LYS A 635 -23.34 -3.68 -33.48
C LYS A 635 -24.52 -3.73 -34.43
N VAL A 636 -24.41 -3.11 -35.61
CA VAL A 636 -25.43 -3.19 -36.67
C VAL A 636 -25.52 -4.63 -37.15
N GLU A 637 -24.39 -5.31 -37.37
CA GLU A 637 -24.31 -6.73 -37.73
C GLU A 637 -24.94 -7.62 -36.65
N GLU A 638 -24.59 -7.42 -35.37
CA GLU A 638 -25.13 -8.18 -34.24
C GLU A 638 -26.64 -7.94 -34.06
N MET A 639 -27.10 -6.70 -34.26
CA MET A 639 -28.53 -6.38 -34.29
C MET A 639 -29.22 -7.06 -35.48
N ASN A 640 -28.58 -7.08 -36.65
CA ASN A 640 -29.13 -7.70 -37.86
C ASN A 640 -29.26 -9.22 -37.68
N ILE A 641 -28.25 -9.87 -37.08
CA ILE A 641 -28.28 -11.29 -36.72
C ILE A 641 -29.37 -11.56 -35.68
N LYS A 642 -29.49 -10.77 -34.61
CA LYS A 642 -30.55 -10.93 -33.61
C LYS A 642 -31.94 -10.74 -34.23
N LEU A 643 -32.09 -9.74 -35.10
CA LEU A 643 -33.34 -9.49 -35.83
C LEU A 643 -33.69 -10.67 -36.74
N GLN A 644 -32.72 -11.19 -37.51
CA GLN A 644 -32.91 -12.41 -38.32
C GLN A 644 -33.28 -13.62 -37.46
N THR A 645 -32.63 -13.81 -36.30
CA THR A 645 -32.93 -14.92 -35.39
C THR A 645 -34.35 -14.82 -34.83
N ILE A 646 -34.80 -13.60 -34.49
CA ILE A 646 -36.18 -13.33 -34.05
C ILE A 646 -37.15 -13.59 -35.21
N ILE A 647 -36.88 -13.08 -36.41
CA ILE A 647 -37.72 -13.29 -37.61
C ILE A 647 -37.88 -14.78 -37.93
N LEU A 648 -36.79 -15.56 -37.84
CA LEU A 648 -36.81 -17.01 -38.04
C LEU A 648 -37.56 -17.77 -36.94
N ALA A 649 -37.58 -17.26 -35.71
CA ALA A 649 -38.27 -17.88 -34.57
C ALA A 649 -39.77 -17.55 -34.49
N ILE A 650 -40.24 -16.50 -35.16
CA ILE A 650 -41.65 -16.07 -35.14
C ILE A 650 -42.62 -17.16 -35.69
N PRO A 651 -42.37 -17.80 -36.85
CA PRO A 651 -43.26 -18.83 -37.37
C PRO A 651 -43.38 -20.06 -36.45
N ASP A 652 -42.27 -20.46 -35.82
CA ASP A 652 -42.24 -21.59 -34.88
C ASP A 652 -42.97 -21.24 -33.58
N ALA A 653 -42.79 -20.02 -33.06
CA ALA A 653 -43.52 -19.54 -31.90
C ALA A 653 -45.03 -19.42 -32.16
N GLU A 654 -45.44 -18.97 -33.35
CA GLU A 654 -46.84 -18.87 -33.77
C GLU A 654 -47.49 -20.26 -33.92
N ASN A 655 -46.79 -21.23 -34.51
CA ASN A 655 -47.25 -22.62 -34.57
C ASN A 655 -47.40 -23.27 -33.19
N ILE A 656 -46.44 -23.06 -32.29
CA ILE A 656 -46.52 -23.57 -30.91
C ILE A 656 -47.72 -22.94 -30.18
N TYR A 657 -47.92 -21.63 -30.34
CA TYR A 657 -49.06 -20.93 -29.76
C TYR A 657 -50.41 -21.44 -30.30
N LEU A 658 -50.51 -21.68 -31.62
CA LEU A 658 -51.71 -22.25 -32.24
C LEU A 658 -51.98 -23.68 -31.75
N LEU A 659 -50.94 -24.50 -31.62
CA LEU A 659 -51.04 -25.87 -31.07
C LEU A 659 -51.47 -25.87 -29.59
N GLU A 660 -50.95 -24.95 -28.78
CA GLU A 660 -51.39 -24.78 -27.39
C GLU A 660 -52.82 -24.28 -27.30
N LYS A 661 -53.22 -23.35 -28.17
CA LYS A 661 -54.59 -22.85 -28.26
C LYS A 661 -55.57 -23.93 -28.70
N GLU A 662 -55.19 -24.81 -29.63
CA GLU A 662 -55.98 -25.98 -30.00
C GLU A 662 -56.07 -27.00 -28.86
N LYS A 663 -54.97 -27.27 -28.14
CA LYS A 663 -54.99 -28.11 -26.94
C LYS A 663 -55.89 -27.54 -25.85
N ALA A 664 -55.86 -26.23 -25.64
CA ALA A 664 -56.74 -25.55 -24.68
C ALA A 664 -58.21 -25.63 -25.10
N LYS A 665 -58.53 -25.42 -26.39
CA LYS A 665 -59.89 -25.61 -26.92
C LYS A 665 -60.38 -27.06 -26.78
N LYS A 666 -59.52 -28.05 -27.03
CA LYS A 666 -59.88 -29.46 -26.86
C LYS A 666 -60.15 -29.82 -25.40
N LYS A 667 -59.38 -29.27 -24.45
CA LYS A 667 -59.63 -29.43 -23.01
C LYS A 667 -60.98 -28.84 -22.57
N VAL A 668 -61.34 -27.66 -23.06
CA VAL A 668 -62.64 -27.02 -22.76
C VAL A 668 -63.82 -27.75 -23.40
N ALA A 669 -63.60 -28.54 -24.47
CA ALA A 669 -64.64 -29.36 -25.10
C ALA A 669 -64.76 -30.78 -24.50
N THR A 670 -63.90 -31.15 -23.54
CA THR A 670 -63.93 -32.44 -22.84
C THR A 670 -64.26 -32.34 -21.35
N GLU A 671 -64.46 -31.12 -20.85
CA GLU A 671 -65.21 -30.80 -19.63
C GLU A 671 -66.66 -30.43 -20.01
#